data_AF-A0A6A3K046-F1
#
_entry.id   AF-A0A6A3K046-F1
#
_cell.length_a   1.000
_cell.length_b   1.000
_cell.length_c   1.000
_cell.angle_alpha   90.00
_cell.angle_beta   90.00
_cell.angle_gamma   90.00
#
_symmetry.space_group_name_H-M   'P 1'
#
loop_
_entity.id
_entity.type
_entity.pdbx_description
1 polymer ?
#
loop_
_entity_poly.entity_id
_entity_poly.type
_entity_poly.pdbx_seq_one_letter_code
_entity_poly.pdbx_strand_id
1 'polypeptide(L)'
;MRRIRASLSKSWTNVQTKSVPDRSMSTWSAHYFAQQEQLKGQQKLSSKLRPAAIGAGIAVFGRIVLMPVMLLSVFGLTGYLSDGTFLIECKDSYFAYSQMDLVMSGGCTPCHTYCKRVLLQMNTFDHEALMSKPTFEDLYTATSWDYSILSNEALALADRLEASGAICSGGVDEWGSPLSIITGTAEEVVEIIETLNLSVTPLELAEAKKGIETKDECITKWAVEGHLRLFRFQAVKNSIDYSSIPAADFNVYPEYADCRPAVNNEGIIGEKLALATAGEDLVSVVPDILKLFPYSFDSSLPVISRTLATTSPTIYHVKAVNQSLFRGYYGGCRVRTVNTTGVYIEDACTINKHWQNYGLMLQAPDDIPACTTGTDSVCIHNYYNSLWEWVTGTDSTPGRALMKISVFRNRYADTVALSVLPGMVMVQMLLMGVISLYQIMSHKQSVLLTQIWAYRCQNGRMQVFYLAQITYHLIYNSDLYYVGLATGTLTVESVANLTFSFFIFSYSFINLAKARSGEQQLDRYFRLTWETMQILITTCVAALLYSIRSQSLSWIVDYNGQLLRKTTTLGKKYCGLHDSCFLMHVNLAVVVAVVSTALGLAALSASYFVQKRYGKKLAGRRSSYLPSKKVAIRAKGANKYIIHNSKSASLTKLTSSQMETVDEHPAPPLTTFEEHCLGAPFTRLFKDCDDFACVQYMGKRCTSVEALLLTGYLFYGQHVYQAGSVVLLLLARLIPRKLLRTFNVLLIRWYMDAEQGTLTHALSCTWFAASEENYNISQATPVA
;
A
#
# COMPACT_ATOMS: atom_id res chain seq x y z
N MET A 1 -21.22 -60.82 -12.87
CA MET A 1 -21.14 -62.30 -12.74
C MET A 1 -20.12 -62.75 -13.79
N ARG A 2 -18.93 -63.29 -13.49
CA ARG A 2 -18.51 -64.60 -12.88
C ARG A 2 -18.82 -65.84 -13.75
N ARG A 3 -17.78 -66.68 -13.96
CA ARG A 3 -17.69 -67.97 -14.74
C ARG A 3 -17.67 -67.81 -16.28
N ILE A 4 -17.04 -68.66 -17.12
CA ILE A 4 -15.98 -69.72 -17.09
C ILE A 4 -15.45 -69.80 -18.57
N ARG A 5 -14.19 -70.05 -18.98
CA ARG A 5 -12.87 -70.45 -18.41
C ARG A 5 -12.37 -71.92 -18.53
N ALA A 6 -12.69 -72.64 -19.60
CA ALA A 6 -12.04 -73.89 -20.09
C ALA A 6 -12.51 -74.18 -21.54
N SER A 7 -11.88 -74.97 -22.43
CA SER A 7 -10.51 -75.49 -22.58
C SER A 7 -10.44 -76.29 -23.90
N LEU A 8 -9.55 -75.97 -24.84
CA LEU A 8 -9.15 -76.85 -25.97
C LEU A 8 -7.79 -76.39 -26.54
N SER A 9 -7.05 -77.26 -27.22
CA SER A 9 -5.59 -77.10 -27.37
C SER A 9 -4.99 -77.45 -28.76
N LYS A 10 -3.86 -76.81 -29.06
CA LYS A 10 -2.83 -77.17 -30.08
C LYS A 10 -3.23 -77.15 -31.57
N SER A 11 -2.87 -76.06 -32.25
CA SER A 11 -2.08 -76.06 -33.50
C SER A 11 -1.62 -74.61 -33.75
N TRP A 12 -0.38 -74.17 -33.51
CA TRP A 12 0.86 -74.44 -34.27
C TRP A 12 0.83 -74.08 -35.77
N THR A 13 0.74 -72.78 -36.07
CA THR A 13 1.37 -72.18 -37.25
C THR A 13 2.14 -70.92 -36.85
N ASN A 14 3.41 -70.80 -37.28
CA ASN A 14 4.26 -69.66 -36.96
C ASN A 14 3.93 -68.43 -37.80
N VAL A 15 3.69 -67.29 -37.15
CA VAL A 15 3.91 -65.96 -37.74
C VAL A 15 4.76 -65.17 -36.75
N GLN A 16 6.03 -64.92 -37.09
CA GLN A 16 6.91 -64.07 -36.29
C GLN A 16 6.55 -62.59 -36.48
N THR A 17 5.54 -62.11 -35.74
CA THR A 17 5.47 -60.69 -35.43
C THR A 17 6.69 -60.32 -34.58
N LYS A 18 7.69 -59.68 -35.20
CA LYS A 18 8.88 -59.19 -34.49
C LYS A 18 8.47 -58.38 -33.27
N SER A 19 8.89 -58.82 -32.09
CA SER A 19 8.88 -57.99 -30.89
C SER A 19 9.78 -56.79 -31.13
N VAL A 20 9.19 -55.59 -31.21
CA VAL A 20 9.95 -54.35 -31.17
C VAL A 20 10.59 -54.27 -29.77
N PRO A 21 11.92 -54.24 -29.63
CA PRO A 21 12.55 -54.19 -28.32
C PRO A 21 12.30 -52.82 -27.68
N ASP A 22 11.89 -52.82 -26.41
CA ASP A 22 11.75 -51.61 -25.62
C ASP A 22 13.13 -50.97 -25.42
N ARG A 23 13.35 -49.83 -26.10
CA ARG A 23 14.63 -49.09 -26.13
C ARG A 23 14.66 -47.89 -25.16
N SER A 24 13.88 -47.93 -24.08
CA SER A 24 13.63 -46.76 -23.22
C SER A 24 14.71 -46.39 -22.20
N MET A 25 15.79 -47.17 -22.04
CA MET A 25 16.99 -46.76 -21.26
C MET A 25 18.28 -47.17 -21.98
N SER A 26 19.25 -46.27 -22.01
CA SER A 26 20.58 -46.52 -22.57
C SER A 26 21.56 -47.02 -21.51
N THR A 27 22.68 -47.63 -21.92
CA THR A 27 23.75 -48.06 -21.01
C THR A 27 24.34 -46.89 -20.22
N TRP A 28 24.62 -45.75 -20.88
CA TRP A 28 25.11 -44.52 -20.23
C TRP A 28 24.16 -44.01 -19.14
N SER A 29 22.86 -43.93 -19.46
CA SER A 29 21.83 -43.41 -18.55
C SER A 29 21.50 -44.40 -17.41
N ALA A 30 21.30 -45.68 -17.72
CA ALA A 30 21.00 -46.70 -16.72
C ALA A 30 22.13 -46.86 -15.69
N HIS A 31 23.39 -46.86 -16.14
CA HIS A 31 24.54 -46.95 -15.24
C HIS A 31 24.67 -45.72 -14.33
N TYR A 32 24.37 -44.51 -14.85
CA TYR A 32 24.34 -43.28 -14.05
C TYR A 32 23.26 -43.32 -12.96
N PHE A 33 22.05 -43.80 -13.29
CA PHE A 33 20.96 -43.88 -12.29
C PHE A 33 21.18 -44.98 -11.24
N ALA A 34 21.71 -46.14 -11.62
CA ALA A 34 22.09 -47.18 -10.65
C ALA A 34 23.16 -46.67 -9.66
N GLN A 35 24.19 -45.97 -10.16
CA GLN A 35 25.22 -45.35 -9.32
C GLN A 35 24.64 -44.24 -8.41
N GLN A 36 23.73 -43.41 -8.92
CA GLN A 36 23.02 -42.41 -8.11
C GLN A 36 22.17 -43.03 -7.01
N GLU A 37 21.46 -44.13 -7.28
CA GLU A 37 20.59 -44.80 -6.32
C GLU A 37 21.41 -45.41 -5.17
N GLN A 38 22.52 -46.07 -5.49
CA GLN A 38 23.49 -46.57 -4.52
C GLN A 38 24.08 -45.44 -3.64
N LEU A 39 24.43 -44.30 -4.24
CA LEU A 39 24.93 -43.12 -3.51
C LEU A 39 23.84 -42.45 -2.64
N LYS A 40 22.59 -42.40 -3.11
CA LYS A 40 21.43 -41.88 -2.35
C LYS A 40 21.13 -42.75 -1.13
N GLY A 41 21.26 -44.07 -1.24
CA GLY A 41 21.12 -45.01 -0.11
C GLY A 41 22.11 -44.77 1.04
N GLN A 42 23.27 -44.17 0.78
CA GLN A 42 24.29 -43.88 1.79
C GLN A 42 24.15 -42.49 2.47
N GLN A 43 23.20 -41.65 2.05
CA GLN A 43 23.05 -40.29 2.60
C GLN A 43 22.34 -40.27 3.96
N LYS A 44 23.12 -40.16 5.05
CA LYS A 44 22.59 -39.96 6.41
C LYS A 44 21.59 -38.80 6.49
N LEU A 45 20.51 -38.98 7.28
CA LEU A 45 19.38 -38.05 7.47
C LEU A 45 19.79 -36.59 7.76
N SER A 46 20.92 -36.39 8.45
CA SER A 46 21.62 -35.12 8.71
C SER A 46 21.89 -34.26 7.46
N SER A 47 21.93 -34.86 6.27
CA SER A 47 22.04 -34.14 4.99
C SER A 47 20.76 -33.38 4.61
N LYS A 48 19.58 -33.91 4.96
CA LYS A 48 18.26 -33.33 4.64
C LYS A 48 17.91 -32.16 5.56
N LEU A 49 18.33 -32.21 6.83
CA LEU A 49 18.13 -31.18 7.86
C LEU A 49 19.14 -30.01 7.79
N ARG A 50 19.66 -29.69 6.59
CA ARG A 50 20.55 -28.53 6.40
C ARG A 50 19.71 -27.23 6.35
N PRO A 51 20.13 -26.11 6.99
CA PRO A 51 19.39 -24.85 6.95
C PRO A 51 19.08 -24.35 5.54
N ALA A 52 19.99 -24.53 4.59
CA ALA A 52 19.77 -24.18 3.18
C ALA A 52 18.76 -25.08 2.45
N ALA A 53 18.41 -26.25 3.00
CA ALA A 53 17.31 -27.08 2.51
C ALA A 53 15.97 -26.69 3.18
N ILE A 54 16.01 -26.31 4.46
CA ILE A 54 14.83 -25.78 5.18
C ILE A 54 14.38 -24.46 4.55
N GLY A 55 15.28 -23.49 4.36
CA GLY A 55 14.98 -22.24 3.67
C GLY A 55 14.50 -22.44 2.23
N ALA A 56 15.05 -23.44 1.52
CA ALA A 56 14.58 -23.78 0.17
C ALA A 56 13.14 -24.32 0.22
N GLY A 57 12.82 -25.21 1.16
CA GLY A 57 11.47 -25.70 1.38
C GLY A 57 10.47 -24.59 1.73
N ILE A 58 10.84 -23.64 2.60
CA ILE A 58 10.01 -22.49 2.97
C ILE A 58 9.76 -21.59 1.76
N ALA A 59 10.79 -21.22 1.00
CA ALA A 59 10.63 -20.38 -0.19
C ALA A 59 9.83 -21.07 -1.32
N VAL A 60 9.98 -22.39 -1.49
CA VAL A 60 9.16 -23.19 -2.43
C VAL A 60 7.69 -23.22 -1.98
N PHE A 61 7.42 -23.54 -0.71
CA PHE A 61 6.05 -23.56 -0.18
C PHE A 61 5.38 -22.17 -0.24
N GLY A 62 6.13 -21.12 0.12
CA GLY A 62 5.65 -19.74 0.05
C GLY A 62 5.25 -19.34 -1.36
N ARG A 63 6.08 -19.62 -2.36
CA ARG A 63 5.83 -19.21 -3.76
C ARG A 63 4.78 -20.07 -4.48
N ILE A 64 4.55 -21.32 -4.07
CA ILE A 64 3.66 -22.26 -4.80
C ILE A 64 2.34 -22.53 -4.08
N VAL A 65 2.30 -22.43 -2.76
CA VAL A 65 1.08 -22.64 -1.97
C VAL A 65 0.59 -21.33 -1.38
N LEU A 66 1.42 -20.66 -0.56
CA LEU A 66 0.97 -19.51 0.22
C LEU A 66 0.58 -18.31 -0.66
N MET A 67 1.46 -17.86 -1.56
CA MET A 67 1.22 -16.71 -2.42
C MET A 67 0.07 -16.93 -3.43
N PRO A 68 -0.04 -18.07 -4.14
CA PRO A 68 -1.19 -18.33 -5.00
C PRO A 68 -2.52 -18.42 -4.25
N VAL A 69 -2.54 -19.03 -3.05
CA VAL A 69 -3.77 -19.07 -2.22
C VAL A 69 -4.15 -17.66 -1.75
N MET A 70 -3.20 -16.86 -1.25
CA MET A 70 -3.46 -15.46 -0.87
C MET A 70 -3.98 -14.62 -2.04
N LEU A 71 -3.40 -14.79 -3.24
CA LEU A 71 -3.83 -14.06 -4.44
C LEU A 71 -5.25 -14.46 -4.88
N LEU A 72 -5.57 -15.76 -4.83
CA LEU A 72 -6.91 -16.28 -5.09
C LEU A 72 -7.93 -15.80 -4.03
N SER A 73 -7.52 -15.69 -2.76
CA SER A 73 -8.36 -15.11 -1.71
C SER A 73 -8.68 -13.63 -1.97
N VAL A 74 -7.70 -12.82 -2.40
CA VAL A 74 -7.98 -11.43 -2.79
C VAL A 74 -8.93 -11.40 -4.00
N PHE A 75 -8.61 -12.13 -5.07
CA PHE A 75 -9.40 -12.11 -6.30
C PHE A 75 -10.80 -12.73 -6.18
N GLY A 76 -11.05 -13.56 -5.17
CA GLY A 76 -12.33 -14.26 -4.96
C GLY A 76 -13.17 -13.74 -3.78
N LEU A 77 -12.63 -12.85 -2.93
CA LEU A 77 -13.32 -12.29 -1.76
C LEU A 77 -13.45 -10.77 -1.80
N THR A 78 -12.85 -10.09 -2.77
CA THR A 78 -12.88 -8.63 -2.92
C THR A 78 -13.13 -8.25 -4.38
N GLY A 79 -13.51 -7.00 -4.67
CA GLY A 79 -13.83 -6.51 -6.02
C GLY A 79 -12.62 -6.37 -6.97
N TYR A 80 -11.44 -6.90 -6.61
CA TYR A 80 -10.15 -6.56 -7.26
C TYR A 80 -10.12 -6.84 -8.78
N LEU A 81 -10.89 -7.82 -9.28
CA LEU A 81 -10.97 -8.16 -10.71
C LEU A 81 -12.24 -7.66 -11.42
N SER A 82 -13.13 -6.96 -10.73
CA SER A 82 -14.32 -6.34 -11.33
C SER A 82 -14.39 -4.84 -11.00
N ASP A 83 -15.20 -4.45 -10.02
CA ASP A 83 -15.66 -3.09 -9.78
C ASP A 83 -14.87 -2.42 -8.64
N GLY A 84 -13.68 -2.94 -8.33
CA GLY A 84 -12.79 -2.40 -7.30
C GLY A 84 -12.30 -1.00 -7.64
N THR A 85 -12.32 -0.10 -6.65
CA THR A 85 -11.84 1.28 -6.76
C THR A 85 -10.51 1.49 -6.01
N PHE A 86 -9.80 2.58 -6.30
CA PHE A 86 -8.64 3.01 -5.51
C PHE A 86 -9.02 3.56 -4.13
N LEU A 87 -10.20 4.17 -4.02
CA LEU A 87 -10.66 4.98 -2.88
C LEU A 87 -12.11 4.63 -2.55
N ILE A 88 -12.51 4.81 -1.28
CA ILE A 88 -13.88 4.53 -0.81
C ILE A 88 -14.93 5.45 -1.46
N GLU A 89 -16.06 4.86 -1.84
CA GLU A 89 -17.19 5.59 -2.44
C GLU A 89 -18.15 6.11 -1.35
N CYS A 90 -19.13 6.95 -1.71
CA CYS A 90 -20.11 7.50 -0.77
C CYS A 90 -20.86 6.43 0.06
N LYS A 91 -21.12 5.25 -0.54
CA LYS A 91 -21.75 4.09 0.12
C LYS A 91 -20.87 3.45 1.22
N ASP A 92 -19.56 3.62 1.12
CA ASP A 92 -18.53 3.09 2.03
C ASP A 92 -17.97 4.20 2.95
N SER A 93 -18.60 5.37 2.93
CA SER A 93 -18.23 6.52 3.75
C SER A 93 -18.40 6.22 5.24
N TYR A 94 -17.52 6.79 6.07
CA TYR A 94 -17.51 6.53 7.51
C TYR A 94 -17.28 7.81 8.32
N PHE A 95 -18.01 7.91 9.43
CA PHE A 95 -17.85 9.01 10.37
C PHE A 95 -16.56 8.85 11.18
N ALA A 96 -15.79 9.93 11.31
CA ALA A 96 -14.53 9.95 12.06
C ALA A 96 -14.30 11.29 12.79
N TYR A 97 -13.52 11.22 13.87
CA TYR A 97 -12.95 12.38 14.57
C TYR A 97 -11.44 12.45 14.33
N SER A 98 -10.88 13.66 14.23
CA SER A 98 -9.43 13.89 14.27
C SER A 98 -9.13 15.23 14.93
N GLN A 99 -8.45 15.19 16.08
CA GLN A 99 -8.02 16.37 16.83
C GLN A 99 -6.91 17.12 16.07
N MET A 100 -7.02 18.44 15.94
CA MET A 100 -6.08 19.30 15.21
C MET A 100 -5.64 18.72 13.85
N ASP A 101 -6.59 18.38 12.97
CA ASP A 101 -6.24 17.76 11.69
C ASP A 101 -5.45 18.73 10.82
N LEU A 102 -4.28 18.30 10.35
CA LEU A 102 -3.38 19.07 9.49
C LEU A 102 -4.05 19.44 8.15
N VAL A 103 -5.00 18.62 7.67
CA VAL A 103 -5.81 18.93 6.47
C VAL A 103 -6.75 20.13 6.71
N MET A 104 -7.15 20.38 7.96
CA MET A 104 -7.96 21.52 8.38
C MET A 104 -7.20 22.42 9.38
N SER A 105 -5.89 22.54 9.18
CA SER A 105 -5.06 23.52 9.87
C SER A 105 -4.71 24.69 8.94
N GLY A 106 -4.70 25.90 9.48
CA GLY A 106 -4.50 27.15 8.75
C GLY A 106 -4.45 28.33 9.71
N GLY A 107 -5.03 29.45 9.32
CA GLY A 107 -5.10 30.65 10.14
C GLY A 107 -5.85 31.80 9.47
N CYS A 108 -5.65 33.00 10.01
CA CYS A 108 -6.32 34.24 9.62
C CYS A 108 -5.29 35.38 9.73
N THR A 109 -5.02 36.10 8.63
CA THR A 109 -3.98 37.16 8.59
C THR A 109 -4.42 38.37 7.74
N PRO A 110 -4.31 39.62 8.23
CA PRO A 110 -3.95 40.04 9.59
C PRO A 110 -5.21 40.11 10.48
N CYS A 111 -5.45 39.09 11.30
CA CYS A 111 -6.69 38.98 12.09
C CYS A 111 -6.48 39.09 13.61
N HIS A 112 -5.28 38.81 14.14
CA HIS A 112 -5.03 38.99 15.56
C HIS A 112 -5.13 40.48 15.92
N THR A 113 -6.01 40.81 16.86
CA THR A 113 -6.47 42.19 17.09
C THR A 113 -6.94 42.41 18.52
N TYR A 114 -7.17 43.68 18.89
CA TYR A 114 -7.58 44.07 20.24
C TYR A 114 -8.94 43.45 20.64
N CYS A 115 -9.05 42.98 21.88
CA CYS A 115 -10.25 42.34 22.40
C CYS A 115 -11.47 43.27 22.35
N LYS A 116 -11.31 44.57 22.59
CA LYS A 116 -12.40 45.56 22.43
C LYS A 116 -12.96 45.67 21.01
N ARG A 117 -12.17 45.33 19.98
CA ARG A 117 -12.68 45.25 18.59
C ARG A 117 -13.54 44.00 18.42
N VAL A 118 -13.09 42.87 18.94
CA VAL A 118 -13.85 41.61 18.83
C VAL A 118 -15.13 41.66 19.66
N LEU A 119 -15.09 42.23 20.87
CA LEU A 119 -16.31 42.49 21.66
C LEU A 119 -17.26 43.46 20.95
N LEU A 120 -16.76 44.51 20.30
CA LEU A 120 -17.61 45.40 19.49
C LEU A 120 -18.24 44.66 18.31
N GLN A 121 -17.51 43.80 17.61
CA GLN A 121 -18.06 42.92 16.56
C GLN A 121 -19.15 41.99 17.11
N MET A 122 -18.90 41.31 18.24
CA MET A 122 -19.89 40.43 18.88
C MET A 122 -21.14 41.19 19.36
N ASN A 123 -20.98 42.42 19.87
CA ASN A 123 -22.08 43.27 20.31
C ASN A 123 -23.00 43.70 19.14
N THR A 124 -22.55 43.70 17.88
CA THR A 124 -23.41 44.06 16.74
C THR A 124 -24.54 43.06 16.46
N PHE A 125 -24.55 41.88 17.11
CA PHE A 125 -25.67 40.95 17.06
C PHE A 125 -26.93 41.46 17.79
N ASP A 126 -26.83 42.50 18.64
CA ASP A 126 -27.98 43.13 19.34
C ASP A 126 -28.91 42.10 20.03
N HIS A 127 -28.30 41.10 20.65
CA HIS A 127 -28.94 39.94 21.30
C HIS A 127 -29.73 38.98 20.38
N GLU A 128 -29.73 39.17 19.05
CA GLU A 128 -30.26 38.18 18.10
C GLU A 128 -29.37 36.92 18.04
N ALA A 129 -29.98 35.78 17.67
CA ALA A 129 -29.30 34.48 17.56
C ALA A 129 -28.73 34.18 16.16
N LEU A 130 -28.96 35.08 15.19
CA LEU A 130 -28.49 35.00 13.80
C LEU A 130 -28.22 36.42 13.26
N MET A 131 -27.11 36.62 12.57
CA MET A 131 -26.86 37.83 11.76
C MET A 131 -26.86 37.50 10.27
N SER A 132 -27.40 38.38 9.43
CA SER A 132 -27.40 38.19 7.97
C SER A 132 -25.98 38.27 7.40
N LYS A 133 -25.65 37.41 6.42
CA LYS A 133 -24.29 37.34 5.84
C LYS A 133 -23.73 38.73 5.43
N PRO A 134 -24.44 39.60 4.68
CA PRO A 134 -23.91 40.91 4.29
C PRO A 134 -23.56 41.79 5.50
N THR A 135 -24.47 41.87 6.48
CA THR A 135 -24.26 42.65 7.72
C THR A 135 -23.01 42.18 8.47
N PHE A 136 -22.76 40.88 8.49
CA PHE A 136 -21.59 40.30 9.13
C PHE A 136 -20.31 40.52 8.32
N GLU A 137 -20.33 40.36 6.99
CA GLU A 137 -19.18 40.67 6.12
C GLU A 137 -18.77 42.15 6.20
N ASP A 138 -19.74 43.07 6.25
CA ASP A 138 -19.50 44.51 6.33
C ASP A 138 -18.61 44.89 7.53
N LEU A 139 -18.75 44.19 8.68
CA LEU A 139 -17.92 44.41 9.89
C LEU A 139 -16.42 44.31 9.61
N TYR A 140 -16.02 43.45 8.68
CA TYR A 140 -14.60 43.18 8.36
C TYR A 140 -14.06 44.08 7.24
N THR A 141 -14.93 44.93 6.65
CA THR A 141 -14.52 45.99 5.72
C THR A 141 -14.28 47.34 6.42
N ALA A 142 -14.68 47.46 7.70
CA ALA A 142 -14.67 48.71 8.44
C ALA A 142 -13.26 49.28 8.71
N THR A 143 -13.00 50.49 8.20
CA THR A 143 -11.72 51.20 8.38
C THR A 143 -11.62 51.97 9.71
N SER A 144 -12.70 52.10 10.46
CA SER A 144 -12.80 52.88 11.69
C SER A 144 -13.79 52.23 12.67
N TRP A 145 -13.52 52.35 13.97
CA TRP A 145 -14.23 51.64 15.02
C TRP A 145 -14.66 52.62 16.13
N ASP A 146 -15.96 52.69 16.40
CA ASP A 146 -16.51 53.48 17.50
C ASP A 146 -16.77 52.58 18.72
N TYR A 147 -15.90 52.68 19.71
CA TYR A 147 -16.00 51.89 20.94
C TYR A 147 -16.99 52.49 21.96
N SER A 148 -17.60 53.65 21.70
CA SER A 148 -18.62 54.24 22.60
C SER A 148 -19.96 53.48 22.58
N ILE A 149 -20.13 52.56 21.63
CA ILE A 149 -21.24 51.62 21.53
C ILE A 149 -21.14 50.52 22.61
N LEU A 150 -19.94 50.22 23.12
CA LEU A 150 -19.75 49.27 24.21
C LEU A 150 -20.05 49.92 25.57
N SER A 151 -20.64 49.14 26.47
CA SER A 151 -20.83 49.54 27.87
C SER A 151 -19.49 49.71 28.61
N ASN A 152 -19.49 50.45 29.72
CA ASN A 152 -18.28 50.61 30.55
C ASN A 152 -17.80 49.25 31.08
N GLU A 153 -18.74 48.35 31.35
CA GLU A 153 -18.54 46.98 31.80
C GLU A 153 -17.85 46.14 30.71
N ALA A 154 -18.30 46.25 29.46
CA ALA A 154 -17.68 45.58 28.30
C ALA A 154 -16.30 46.16 27.94
N LEU A 155 -16.10 47.47 28.09
CA LEU A 155 -14.79 48.10 27.93
C LEU A 155 -13.80 47.65 29.03
N ALA A 156 -14.25 47.62 30.28
CA ALA A 156 -13.43 47.10 31.39
C ALA A 156 -13.15 45.60 31.26
N LEU A 157 -14.06 44.83 30.66
CA LEU A 157 -13.85 43.42 30.31
C LEU A 157 -12.79 43.28 29.21
N ALA A 158 -12.83 44.13 28.18
CA ALA A 158 -11.81 44.14 27.13
C ALA A 158 -10.40 44.31 27.71
N ASP A 159 -10.22 45.27 28.61
CA ASP A 159 -8.93 45.53 29.25
C ASP A 159 -8.48 44.38 30.19
N ARG A 160 -9.43 43.60 30.78
CA ARG A 160 -9.10 42.36 31.51
C ARG A 160 -8.59 41.26 30.58
N LEU A 161 -9.26 41.03 29.45
CA LEU A 161 -8.91 39.99 28.47
C LEU A 161 -7.53 40.24 27.83
N GLU A 162 -7.21 41.52 27.55
CA GLU A 162 -5.87 41.92 27.07
C GLU A 162 -4.80 41.65 28.16
N ALA A 163 -5.13 41.91 29.44
CA ALA A 163 -4.21 41.72 30.56
C ALA A 163 -4.00 40.25 30.97
N SER A 164 -4.97 39.36 30.71
CA SER A 164 -4.83 37.92 30.96
C SER A 164 -4.12 37.16 29.83
N GLY A 165 -4.02 37.76 28.64
CA GLY A 165 -3.46 37.12 27.45
C GLY A 165 -4.47 36.26 26.70
N ALA A 166 -5.76 36.62 26.74
CA ALA A 166 -6.77 36.06 25.85
C ALA A 166 -6.40 36.34 24.38
N ILE A 167 -6.60 35.36 23.50
CA ILE A 167 -6.31 35.53 22.07
C ILE A 167 -7.56 36.04 21.37
N CYS A 168 -7.55 37.31 21.02
CA CYS A 168 -8.62 37.99 20.31
C CYS A 168 -8.27 38.11 18.82
N SER A 169 -9.21 37.67 17.96
CA SER A 169 -9.05 37.70 16.50
C SER A 169 -10.35 38.11 15.80
N GLY A 170 -10.24 38.96 14.79
CA GLY A 170 -11.35 39.39 13.94
C GLY A 170 -10.87 39.69 12.53
N GLY A 171 -11.42 39.01 11.53
CA GLY A 171 -10.99 39.14 10.13
C GLY A 171 -11.57 38.03 9.24
N VAL A 172 -10.95 37.80 8.08
CA VAL A 172 -11.31 36.73 7.14
C VAL A 172 -10.19 35.69 7.09
N ASP A 173 -10.56 34.42 7.25
CA ASP A 173 -9.61 33.30 7.36
C ASP A 173 -9.06 32.80 6.02
N GLU A 174 -8.14 31.83 6.08
CA GLU A 174 -7.54 31.17 4.91
C GLU A 174 -8.51 30.25 4.14
N TRP A 175 -9.74 30.03 4.63
CA TRP A 175 -10.84 29.37 3.90
C TRP A 175 -11.75 30.38 3.16
N GLY A 176 -11.70 31.66 3.55
CA GLY A 176 -12.53 32.74 3.01
C GLY A 176 -13.77 33.09 3.86
N SER A 177 -13.84 32.60 5.10
CA SER A 177 -14.92 32.91 6.05
C SER A 177 -14.54 34.10 6.93
N PRO A 178 -15.42 35.10 7.12
CA PRO A 178 -15.28 36.10 8.18
C PRO A 178 -15.54 35.46 9.54
N LEU A 179 -14.79 35.87 10.57
CA LEU A 179 -14.95 35.39 11.94
C LEU A 179 -14.54 36.43 12.99
N SER A 180 -15.16 36.33 14.16
CA SER A 180 -14.79 37.04 15.38
C SER A 180 -14.69 36.03 16.52
N ILE A 181 -13.50 35.87 17.10
CA ILE A 181 -13.24 34.89 18.17
C ILE A 181 -12.43 35.50 19.31
N ILE A 182 -12.82 35.16 20.54
CA ILE A 182 -12.04 35.41 21.75
C ILE A 182 -11.77 34.05 22.40
N THR A 183 -10.48 33.76 22.68
CA THR A 183 -10.04 32.51 23.30
C THR A 183 -9.35 32.77 24.65
N GLY A 184 -9.99 32.39 25.75
CA GLY A 184 -9.60 32.68 27.13
C GLY A 184 -9.84 31.49 28.09
N THR A 185 -10.08 31.74 29.38
CA THR A 185 -10.57 30.71 30.32
C THR A 185 -12.07 30.47 30.17
N ALA A 186 -12.59 29.43 30.83
CA ALA A 186 -14.03 29.16 30.88
C ALA A 186 -14.80 30.31 31.56
N GLU A 187 -14.23 30.89 32.62
CA GLU A 187 -14.77 32.05 33.33
C GLU A 187 -14.85 33.28 32.42
N GLU A 188 -13.78 33.58 31.69
CA GLU A 188 -13.71 34.72 30.76
C GLU A 188 -14.75 34.59 29.64
N VAL A 189 -14.90 33.39 29.07
CA VAL A 189 -15.91 33.13 28.02
C VAL A 189 -17.34 33.30 28.54
N VAL A 190 -17.64 32.81 29.75
CA VAL A 190 -18.95 33.04 30.38
C VAL A 190 -19.16 34.52 30.69
N GLU A 191 -18.14 35.24 31.19
CA GLU A 191 -18.20 36.68 31.47
C GLU A 191 -18.48 37.50 30.20
N ILE A 192 -17.91 37.13 29.04
CA ILE A 192 -18.21 37.76 27.73
C ILE A 192 -19.68 37.55 27.34
N ILE A 193 -20.17 36.31 27.45
CA ILE A 193 -21.54 35.95 27.07
C ILE A 193 -22.56 36.69 27.93
N GLU A 194 -22.32 36.79 29.24
CA GLU A 194 -23.23 37.46 30.18
C GLU A 194 -23.11 39.00 30.10
N THR A 195 -21.92 39.56 29.89
CA THR A 195 -21.70 41.03 29.80
C THR A 195 -22.28 41.63 28.52
N LEU A 196 -22.17 40.94 27.38
CA LEU A 196 -22.77 41.37 26.11
C LEU A 196 -24.18 40.80 25.88
N ASN A 197 -24.67 39.93 26.78
CA ASN A 197 -25.92 39.16 26.61
C ASN A 197 -25.99 38.51 25.22
N LEU A 198 -24.98 37.69 24.89
CA LEU A 198 -24.88 37.00 23.60
C LEU A 198 -25.83 35.81 23.54
N SER A 199 -26.56 35.69 22.43
CA SER A 199 -27.48 34.58 22.20
C SER A 199 -26.75 33.32 21.70
N VAL A 200 -25.93 32.73 22.58
CA VAL A 200 -25.32 31.40 22.43
C VAL A 200 -26.35 30.28 22.66
N THR A 201 -26.03 29.01 22.37
CA THR A 201 -26.96 27.93 22.74
C THR A 201 -26.96 27.70 24.26
N PRO A 202 -28.12 27.34 24.86
CA PRO A 202 -28.18 27.02 26.29
C PRO A 202 -27.28 25.83 26.70
N LEU A 203 -27.06 24.88 25.78
CA LEU A 203 -26.21 23.71 25.99
C LEU A 203 -24.73 24.08 26.09
N GLU A 204 -24.21 24.88 25.15
CA GLU A 204 -22.79 25.26 25.15
C GLU A 204 -22.47 26.23 26.30
N LEU A 205 -23.41 27.10 26.70
CA LEU A 205 -23.29 27.91 27.90
C LEU A 205 -23.24 27.06 29.18
N ALA A 206 -24.07 26.01 29.27
CA ALA A 206 -24.02 25.07 30.38
C ALA A 206 -22.73 24.24 30.38
N GLU A 207 -22.18 23.90 29.21
CA GLU A 207 -20.87 23.26 29.07
C GLU A 207 -19.72 24.17 29.49
N ALA A 208 -19.71 25.45 29.09
CA ALA A 208 -18.71 26.42 29.53
C ALA A 208 -18.77 26.64 31.05
N LYS A 209 -19.97 26.81 31.61
CA LYS A 209 -20.17 26.91 33.07
C LYS A 209 -19.71 25.65 33.80
N LYS A 210 -19.95 24.45 33.24
CA LYS A 210 -19.43 23.21 33.82
C LYS A 210 -17.89 23.10 33.68
N GLY A 211 -17.32 23.66 32.61
CA GLY A 211 -15.87 23.78 32.40
C GLY A 211 -15.15 24.61 33.47
N ILE A 212 -15.82 25.61 34.05
CA ILE A 212 -15.31 26.37 35.22
C ILE A 212 -15.12 25.44 36.43
N GLU A 213 -16.07 24.52 36.66
CA GLU A 213 -16.01 23.56 37.77
C GLU A 213 -14.93 22.48 37.56
N THR A 214 -14.68 22.07 36.30
CA THR A 214 -13.79 20.94 35.97
C THR A 214 -12.43 21.35 35.40
N LYS A 215 -12.05 22.63 35.50
CA LYS A 215 -10.82 23.18 34.90
C LYS A 215 -9.52 22.50 35.36
N ASP A 216 -9.49 22.02 36.61
CA ASP A 216 -8.35 21.29 37.18
C ASP A 216 -8.29 19.82 36.71
N GLU A 217 -9.40 19.28 36.17
CA GLU A 217 -9.47 17.92 35.61
C GLU A 217 -9.02 17.89 34.14
N CYS A 218 -9.33 18.93 33.36
CA CYS A 218 -8.99 19.00 31.93
C CYS A 218 -8.62 20.44 31.52
N ILE A 219 -7.31 20.70 31.49
CA ILE A 219 -6.74 22.04 31.29
C ILE A 219 -6.82 22.44 29.80
N THR A 220 -7.78 23.28 29.46
CA THR A 220 -8.01 23.79 28.11
C THR A 220 -8.41 25.25 28.15
N LYS A 221 -8.15 26.01 27.08
CA LYS A 221 -8.83 27.30 26.88
C LYS A 221 -10.22 27.07 26.33
N TRP A 222 -11.09 28.05 26.51
CA TRP A 222 -12.41 28.10 25.90
C TRP A 222 -12.46 29.23 24.89
N ALA A 223 -13.27 29.05 23.85
CA ALA A 223 -13.54 30.04 22.82
C ALA A 223 -15.02 30.42 22.81
N VAL A 224 -15.28 31.69 22.50
CA VAL A 224 -16.55 32.16 21.92
C VAL A 224 -16.27 32.70 20.53
N GLU A 225 -17.02 32.18 19.54
CA GLU A 225 -16.78 32.34 18.11
C GLU A 225 -18.07 32.78 17.43
N GLY A 226 -18.07 33.94 16.77
CA GLY A 226 -19.07 34.33 15.78
C GLY A 226 -18.54 34.03 14.38
N HIS A 227 -19.28 33.26 13.56
CA HIS A 227 -18.80 32.78 12.26
C HIS A 227 -19.97 32.49 11.30
N LEU A 228 -19.78 32.61 9.98
CA LEU A 228 -20.79 32.24 8.99
C LEU A 228 -21.03 30.72 8.96
N ARG A 229 -22.28 30.29 9.04
CA ARG A 229 -22.71 28.91 8.77
C ARG A 229 -23.68 28.89 7.59
N LEU A 230 -23.75 27.76 6.87
CA LEU A 230 -24.75 27.55 5.83
C LEU A 230 -26.00 26.87 6.41
N PHE A 231 -27.14 27.54 6.32
CA PHE A 231 -28.44 26.97 6.67
C PHE A 231 -29.21 26.61 5.39
N ARG A 232 -29.88 25.45 5.39
CA ARG A 232 -30.75 24.98 4.31
C ARG A 232 -32.21 25.02 4.76
N PHE A 233 -33.11 25.41 3.86
CA PHE A 233 -34.55 25.48 4.12
C PHE A 233 -35.36 24.98 2.92
N GLN A 234 -36.54 24.42 3.18
CA GLN A 234 -37.38 23.83 2.14
C GLN A 234 -38.05 24.93 1.30
N ALA A 235 -37.64 25.10 0.05
CA ALA A 235 -38.25 26.05 -0.88
C ALA A 235 -39.49 25.48 -1.60
N VAL A 236 -39.53 24.15 -1.77
CA VAL A 236 -40.67 23.42 -2.36
C VAL A 236 -41.14 22.36 -1.36
N LYS A 237 -42.37 22.50 -0.89
CA LYS A 237 -43.02 21.62 0.10
C LYS A 237 -42.86 20.14 -0.28
N ASN A 238 -42.36 19.34 0.65
CA ASN A 238 -42.09 17.90 0.47
C ASN A 238 -41.12 17.54 -0.69
N SER A 239 -40.22 18.46 -1.07
CA SER A 239 -39.06 18.14 -1.91
C SER A 239 -37.75 18.14 -1.12
N ILE A 240 -36.77 17.39 -1.63
CA ILE A 240 -35.35 17.49 -1.25
C ILE A 240 -34.66 18.73 -1.87
N ASP A 241 -35.34 19.50 -2.72
CA ASP A 241 -34.84 20.74 -3.31
C ASP A 241 -34.83 21.90 -2.27
N TYR A 242 -33.89 21.82 -1.34
CA TYR A 242 -33.68 22.84 -0.31
C TYR A 242 -32.87 24.02 -0.87
N SER A 243 -33.39 25.23 -0.67
CA SER A 243 -32.61 26.46 -0.84
C SER A 243 -31.65 26.65 0.34
N SER A 244 -30.65 27.52 0.17
CA SER A 244 -29.63 27.77 1.20
C SER A 244 -29.50 29.27 1.49
N ILE A 245 -29.26 29.61 2.75
CA ILE A 245 -28.95 30.97 3.21
C ILE A 245 -27.75 30.91 4.18
N PRO A 246 -26.69 31.71 3.94
CA PRO A 246 -25.62 31.90 4.91
C PRO A 246 -26.03 32.94 5.96
N ALA A 247 -25.80 32.62 7.23
CA ALA A 247 -26.01 33.51 8.37
C ALA A 247 -24.89 33.28 9.40
N ALA A 248 -24.51 34.30 10.16
CA ALA A 248 -23.57 34.13 11.26
C ALA A 248 -24.29 33.72 12.54
N ASP A 249 -23.69 32.80 13.30
CA ASP A 249 -24.17 32.40 14.63
C ASP A 249 -23.00 32.28 15.63
N PHE A 250 -23.32 32.15 16.92
CA PHE A 250 -22.33 32.01 17.99
C PHE A 250 -22.12 30.56 18.41
N ASN A 251 -20.87 30.09 18.37
CA ASN A 251 -20.44 28.80 18.92
C ASN A 251 -19.55 29.02 20.14
N VAL A 252 -19.60 28.08 21.10
CA VAL A 252 -18.84 28.11 22.35
C VAL A 252 -18.30 26.71 22.65
N TYR A 253 -16.99 26.59 22.81
CA TYR A 253 -16.31 25.30 22.89
C TYR A 253 -14.97 25.36 23.64
N PRO A 254 -14.50 24.24 24.22
CA PRO A 254 -13.12 24.08 24.63
C PRO A 254 -12.22 23.83 23.40
N GLU A 255 -11.01 24.37 23.36
CA GLU A 255 -10.04 24.13 22.28
C GLU A 255 -9.74 22.62 22.08
N TYR A 256 -9.85 21.84 23.16
CA TYR A 256 -9.76 20.39 23.15
C TYR A 256 -11.13 19.77 23.43
N ALA A 257 -11.75 19.15 22.42
CA ALA A 257 -13.02 18.42 22.58
C ALA A 257 -12.96 17.26 23.60
N ASP A 258 -11.75 16.78 23.94
CA ASP A 258 -11.45 15.93 25.11
C ASP A 258 -12.03 16.48 26.42
N CYS A 259 -12.02 17.80 26.57
CA CYS A 259 -12.40 18.53 27.78
C CYS A 259 -13.85 19.04 27.73
N ARG A 260 -14.65 18.70 26.71
CA ARG A 260 -16.08 19.05 26.68
C ARG A 260 -16.83 18.22 27.74
N PRO A 261 -17.40 18.84 28.79
CA PRO A 261 -18.12 18.10 29.82
C PRO A 261 -19.41 17.49 29.25
N ALA A 262 -19.87 16.39 29.84
CA ALA A 262 -21.13 15.76 29.48
C ALA A 262 -22.31 16.50 30.16
N VAL A 263 -23.03 17.32 29.40
CA VAL A 263 -24.24 18.03 29.82
C VAL A 263 -25.45 17.52 29.02
N ASN A 264 -26.61 17.36 29.68
CA ASN A 264 -27.85 17.00 29.00
C ASN A 264 -28.53 18.25 28.41
N ASN A 265 -28.98 18.17 27.15
CA ASN A 265 -29.69 19.23 26.43
C ASN A 265 -31.19 19.28 26.76
N GLU A 266 -31.76 18.20 27.27
CA GLU A 266 -33.18 18.13 27.66
C GLU A 266 -33.47 19.12 28.81
N GLY A 267 -34.53 19.94 28.66
CA GLY A 267 -35.04 20.78 29.74
C GLY A 267 -34.19 21.98 30.19
N ILE A 268 -33.07 22.33 29.52
CA ILE A 268 -32.28 23.53 29.87
C ILE A 268 -33.10 24.81 29.72
N ILE A 269 -33.95 24.88 28.69
CA ILE A 269 -34.80 26.03 28.35
C ILE A 269 -36.22 25.55 28.00
N GLY A 270 -37.22 26.40 28.25
CA GLY A 270 -38.60 26.12 27.83
C GLY A 270 -38.78 26.28 26.32
N GLU A 271 -39.87 25.73 25.80
CA GLU A 271 -40.25 25.86 24.39
C GLU A 271 -41.67 26.40 24.22
N LYS A 272 -41.92 27.04 23.08
CA LYS A 272 -43.24 27.50 22.64
C LYS A 272 -43.47 27.21 21.17
N LEU A 273 -44.73 26.94 20.82
CA LEU A 273 -45.15 26.72 19.44
C LEU A 273 -44.95 28.01 18.61
N ALA A 274 -44.15 27.92 17.55
CA ALA A 274 -43.88 29.02 16.61
C ALA A 274 -44.67 28.91 15.30
N LEU A 275 -44.89 27.66 14.85
CA LEU A 275 -45.64 27.34 13.63
C LEU A 275 -46.40 26.04 13.83
N ALA A 276 -47.73 26.08 13.74
CA ALA A 276 -48.56 24.87 13.70
C ALA A 276 -48.51 24.24 12.29
N THR A 277 -48.17 22.95 12.20
CA THR A 277 -48.01 22.23 10.92
C THR A 277 -49.22 21.38 10.53
N ALA A 278 -50.28 21.38 11.37
CA ALA A 278 -51.57 20.73 11.10
C ALA A 278 -51.49 19.23 10.72
N GLY A 279 -50.52 18.50 11.28
CA GLY A 279 -50.27 17.08 11.02
C GLY A 279 -49.06 16.80 10.13
N GLU A 280 -48.45 17.81 9.51
CA GLU A 280 -47.26 17.67 8.67
C GLU A 280 -45.96 17.69 9.49
N ASP A 281 -45.02 16.83 9.11
CA ASP A 281 -43.66 16.80 9.65
C ASP A 281 -42.69 17.40 8.63
N LEU A 282 -42.19 18.60 8.94
CA LEU A 282 -41.32 19.39 8.05
C LEU A 282 -39.91 18.82 7.85
N VAL A 283 -39.52 17.78 8.59
CA VAL A 283 -38.20 17.12 8.43
C VAL A 283 -38.30 15.65 8.02
N SER A 284 -39.50 15.18 7.69
CA SER A 284 -39.74 13.87 7.07
C SER A 284 -39.10 13.71 5.68
N VAL A 285 -38.93 14.79 4.93
CA VAL A 285 -38.31 14.81 3.59
C VAL A 285 -37.19 15.86 3.54
N VAL A 286 -35.98 15.45 3.94
CA VAL A 286 -34.75 16.28 3.87
C VAL A 286 -33.67 15.66 2.97
N PRO A 287 -32.78 16.50 2.38
CA PRO A 287 -31.52 16.06 1.78
C PRO A 287 -30.68 15.14 2.69
N ASP A 288 -30.01 14.14 2.12
CA ASP A 288 -29.17 13.21 2.90
C ASP A 288 -27.99 13.89 3.60
N ILE A 289 -27.49 15.01 3.06
CA ILE A 289 -26.45 15.83 3.70
C ILE A 289 -26.90 16.40 5.07
N LEU A 290 -28.22 16.59 5.28
CA LEU A 290 -28.80 17.01 6.57
C LEU A 290 -29.07 15.84 7.52
N LYS A 291 -28.63 14.61 7.19
CA LYS A 291 -28.76 13.40 8.04
C LYS A 291 -27.42 12.93 8.60
N LEU A 292 -26.34 13.65 8.33
CA LEU A 292 -24.96 13.24 8.64
C LEU A 292 -24.52 13.56 10.07
N PHE A 293 -25.17 14.52 10.74
CA PHE A 293 -24.76 15.08 12.04
C PHE A 293 -25.96 15.20 13.00
N PRO A 294 -25.73 15.13 14.32
CA PRO A 294 -26.80 15.23 15.32
C PRO A 294 -27.25 16.68 15.50
N TYR A 295 -28.56 16.89 15.69
CA TYR A 295 -29.14 18.21 15.96
C TYR A 295 -29.39 18.46 17.45
N SER A 296 -29.56 19.73 17.82
CA SER A 296 -29.84 20.21 19.19
C SER A 296 -31.33 20.22 19.57
N PHE A 297 -32.18 19.61 18.74
CA PHE A 297 -33.64 19.65 18.85
C PHE A 297 -34.27 18.28 18.53
N ASP A 298 -35.40 17.98 19.17
CA ASP A 298 -36.09 16.70 19.00
C ASP A 298 -36.89 16.65 17.69
N SER A 299 -36.75 15.58 16.92
CA SER A 299 -37.45 15.42 15.63
C SER A 299 -37.45 13.98 15.10
N SER A 300 -38.02 13.76 13.92
CA SER A 300 -38.04 12.49 13.19
C SER A 300 -36.76 12.21 12.38
N LEU A 301 -35.77 13.11 12.40
CA LEU A 301 -34.48 12.91 11.73
C LEU A 301 -33.74 11.68 12.30
N PRO A 302 -32.86 11.01 11.50
CA PRO A 302 -32.07 9.89 11.98
C PRO A 302 -31.23 10.26 13.22
N VAL A 303 -31.37 9.48 14.29
CA VAL A 303 -30.65 9.73 15.55
C VAL A 303 -29.16 9.40 15.38
N ILE A 304 -28.35 10.43 15.16
CA ILE A 304 -26.89 10.34 15.14
C ILE A 304 -26.33 10.50 16.57
N SER A 305 -25.27 9.77 16.91
CA SER A 305 -24.65 9.88 18.23
C SER A 305 -23.88 11.19 18.40
N ARG A 306 -24.11 11.88 19.52
CA ARG A 306 -23.26 13.00 19.96
C ARG A 306 -21.88 12.52 20.42
N THR A 307 -21.82 11.36 21.09
CA THR A 307 -20.57 10.79 21.61
C THR A 307 -19.95 9.86 20.56
N LEU A 308 -18.67 10.06 20.26
CA LEU A 308 -17.94 9.38 19.19
C LEU A 308 -16.66 8.75 19.74
N ALA A 309 -16.39 7.50 19.38
CA ALA A 309 -15.16 6.80 19.76
C ALA A 309 -13.94 7.43 19.05
N THR A 310 -12.83 7.58 19.78
CA THR A 310 -11.59 8.14 19.24
C THR A 310 -10.80 7.08 18.47
N THR A 311 -10.59 7.30 17.17
CA THR A 311 -9.83 6.37 16.30
C THR A 311 -8.31 6.58 16.33
N SER A 312 -7.86 7.61 17.04
CA SER A 312 -6.46 8.02 17.21
C SER A 312 -6.24 8.59 18.62
N PRO A 313 -5.02 8.56 19.18
CA PRO A 313 -4.74 9.15 20.48
C PRO A 313 -5.00 10.65 20.48
N THR A 314 -5.80 11.13 21.44
CA THR A 314 -6.02 12.55 21.72
C THR A 314 -5.04 13.04 22.80
N ILE A 315 -5.00 14.34 23.08
CA ILE A 315 -4.11 14.95 24.10
C ILE A 315 -4.33 14.33 25.49
N TYR A 316 -5.57 14.13 25.92
CA TYR A 316 -5.91 13.50 27.21
C TYR A 316 -6.16 11.99 27.10
N HIS A 317 -5.85 11.39 25.94
CA HIS A 317 -6.02 9.96 25.63
C HIS A 317 -7.44 9.43 25.92
N VAL A 318 -8.46 10.26 25.77
CA VAL A 318 -9.86 9.87 26.00
C VAL A 318 -10.32 8.86 24.94
N LYS A 319 -11.19 7.92 25.33
CA LYS A 319 -11.72 6.87 24.43
C LYS A 319 -12.88 7.34 23.56
N ALA A 320 -13.49 8.46 23.91
CA ALA A 320 -14.57 9.09 23.18
C ALA A 320 -14.58 10.59 23.44
N VAL A 321 -15.16 11.35 22.52
CA VAL A 321 -15.37 12.80 22.60
C VAL A 321 -16.83 13.13 22.24
N ASN A 322 -17.32 14.28 22.68
CA ASN A 322 -18.65 14.79 22.33
C ASN A 322 -18.53 15.85 21.23
N GLN A 323 -19.22 15.66 20.11
CA GLN A 323 -19.34 16.71 19.09
C GLN A 323 -20.36 17.79 19.50
N SER A 324 -20.22 18.98 18.96
CA SER A 324 -21.27 20.00 18.97
C SER A 324 -22.48 19.58 18.12
N LEU A 325 -23.65 20.13 18.45
CA LEU A 325 -24.93 19.76 17.86
C LEU A 325 -25.37 20.81 16.83
N PHE A 326 -25.77 20.35 15.65
CA PHE A 326 -26.33 21.21 14.61
C PHE A 326 -27.63 21.87 15.05
N ARG A 327 -27.87 23.07 14.54
CA ARG A 327 -28.96 23.93 15.00
C ARG A 327 -30.09 24.00 13.98
N GLY A 328 -31.31 24.05 14.50
CA GLY A 328 -32.49 24.46 13.74
C GLY A 328 -32.88 25.87 14.14
N TYR A 329 -33.35 26.67 13.18
CA TYR A 329 -33.85 28.02 13.41
C TYR A 329 -35.19 28.23 12.72
N TYR A 330 -36.09 28.96 13.37
CA TYR A 330 -37.34 29.46 12.78
C TYR A 330 -37.59 30.87 13.28
N GLY A 331 -37.79 31.82 12.36
CA GLY A 331 -38.06 33.21 12.74
C GLY A 331 -36.93 33.89 13.52
N GLY A 332 -35.68 33.45 13.35
CA GLY A 332 -34.51 33.95 14.09
C GLY A 332 -34.27 33.27 15.44
N CYS A 333 -35.22 32.45 15.90
CA CYS A 333 -35.13 31.73 17.16
C CYS A 333 -34.65 30.29 16.96
N ARG A 334 -33.83 29.80 17.89
CA ARG A 334 -33.43 28.38 17.92
C ARG A 334 -34.65 27.50 18.14
N VAL A 335 -34.68 26.40 17.41
CA VAL A 335 -35.69 25.34 17.46
C VAL A 335 -35.36 24.36 18.58
N ARG A 336 -36.40 23.85 19.26
CA ARG A 336 -36.31 22.88 20.36
C ARG A 336 -37.02 21.54 20.03
N THR A 337 -38.13 21.60 19.29
CA THR A 337 -38.84 20.42 18.77
C THR A 337 -39.38 20.68 17.36
N VAL A 338 -39.32 19.68 16.47
CA VAL A 338 -40.04 19.65 15.17
C VAL A 338 -40.79 18.33 15.05
N ASN A 339 -42.11 18.39 14.91
CA ASN A 339 -42.97 17.22 14.81
C ASN A 339 -44.25 17.52 14.01
N THR A 340 -45.22 16.61 14.06
CA THR A 340 -46.52 16.74 13.37
C THR A 340 -47.49 17.74 14.00
N THR A 341 -47.24 18.26 15.21
CA THR A 341 -48.04 19.35 15.80
C THR A 341 -47.46 20.72 15.46
N GLY A 342 -46.14 20.85 15.36
CA GLY A 342 -45.51 22.07 14.87
C GLY A 342 -44.00 22.16 14.96
N VAL A 343 -43.50 23.37 14.70
CA VAL A 343 -42.14 23.82 15.05
C VAL A 343 -42.21 24.58 16.37
N TYR A 344 -41.39 24.17 17.33
CA TYR A 344 -41.28 24.78 18.66
C TYR A 344 -39.91 25.44 18.80
N ILE A 345 -39.89 26.64 19.38
CA ILE A 345 -38.70 27.48 19.57
C ILE A 345 -38.50 27.79 21.06
N GLU A 346 -37.32 28.28 21.41
CA GLU A 346 -37.01 28.80 22.76
C GLU A 346 -38.07 29.80 23.25
N ASP A 347 -38.59 29.58 24.46
CA ASP A 347 -39.72 30.32 25.03
C ASP A 347 -39.45 31.82 25.24
N ALA A 348 -38.21 32.18 25.57
CA ALA A 348 -37.76 33.57 25.71
C ALA A 348 -37.61 34.33 24.37
N CYS A 349 -37.41 33.64 23.24
CA CYS A 349 -37.01 34.28 22.00
C CYS A 349 -38.18 34.94 21.23
N THR A 350 -37.99 36.12 20.64
CA THR A 350 -39.01 36.83 19.86
C THR A 350 -38.79 36.65 18.37
N ILE A 351 -39.86 36.30 17.63
CA ILE A 351 -39.79 36.02 16.19
C ILE A 351 -39.53 37.30 15.39
N ASN A 352 -38.40 37.34 14.68
CA ASN A 352 -38.06 38.36 13.71
C ASN A 352 -38.63 37.99 12.32
N LYS A 353 -39.39 38.93 11.73
CA LYS A 353 -40.05 38.77 10.42
C LYS A 353 -39.09 38.58 9.25
N HIS A 354 -37.84 39.06 9.33
CA HIS A 354 -36.84 38.83 8.29
C HIS A 354 -36.60 37.33 8.12
N TRP A 355 -36.24 36.67 9.22
CA TRP A 355 -35.95 35.24 9.27
C TRP A 355 -37.18 34.35 9.07
N GLN A 356 -38.37 34.83 9.46
CA GLN A 356 -39.61 34.04 9.33
C GLN A 356 -39.94 33.64 7.88
N ASN A 357 -39.52 34.45 6.89
CA ASN A 357 -39.79 34.19 5.48
C ASN A 357 -39.05 32.96 4.91
N TYR A 358 -37.98 32.49 5.57
CA TYR A 358 -37.24 31.29 5.17
C TYR A 358 -37.82 30.00 5.77
N GLY A 359 -38.84 30.10 6.64
CA GLY A 359 -39.46 28.94 7.28
C GLY A 359 -38.52 28.25 8.28
N LEU A 360 -38.49 26.91 8.24
CA LEU A 360 -37.57 26.10 9.05
C LEU A 360 -36.20 26.02 8.36
N MET A 361 -35.21 26.68 8.98
CA MET A 361 -33.80 26.66 8.59
C MET A 361 -33.07 25.57 9.39
N LEU A 362 -32.35 24.70 8.69
CA LEU A 362 -31.52 23.63 9.28
C LEU A 362 -30.06 23.85 8.94
N GLN A 363 -29.17 23.83 9.94
CA GLN A 363 -27.73 23.90 9.71
C GLN A 363 -27.27 22.73 8.83
N ALA A 364 -26.44 23.03 7.84
CA ALA A 364 -25.81 22.05 6.96
C ALA A 364 -24.32 21.88 7.31
N PRO A 365 -23.70 20.72 7.00
CA PRO A 365 -22.26 20.56 7.06
C PRO A 365 -21.58 21.23 5.87
N ASP A 366 -20.31 21.60 6.05
CA ASP A 366 -19.49 22.15 4.98
C ASP A 366 -18.84 21.02 4.17
N ASP A 367 -18.89 21.13 2.85
CA ASP A 367 -18.15 20.26 1.93
C ASP A 367 -16.86 20.98 1.54
N ILE A 368 -15.72 20.52 2.07
CA ILE A 368 -14.41 21.04 1.69
C ILE A 368 -13.64 19.91 1.00
N PRO A 369 -13.78 19.77 -0.34
CA PRO A 369 -13.07 18.76 -1.08
C PRO A 369 -11.58 19.08 -1.18
N ALA A 370 -10.76 18.04 -1.03
CA ALA A 370 -9.31 18.10 -1.16
C ALA A 370 -8.84 17.18 -2.29
N CYS A 371 -8.37 17.77 -3.39
CA CYS A 371 -8.19 17.08 -4.66
C CYS A 371 -6.72 16.86 -5.05
N THR A 372 -6.44 15.93 -5.97
CA THR A 372 -5.13 15.86 -6.63
C THR A 372 -4.95 17.01 -7.64
N THR A 373 -3.71 17.40 -7.94
CA THR A 373 -3.42 18.40 -8.99
C THR A 373 -3.52 17.78 -10.39
N GLY A 374 -4.29 18.39 -11.30
CA GLY A 374 -4.37 17.95 -12.69
C GLY A 374 -5.61 18.47 -13.41
N THR A 375 -5.84 17.97 -14.63
CA THR A 375 -7.11 18.07 -15.35
C THR A 375 -8.07 16.94 -14.99
N ASP A 376 -7.53 15.76 -14.74
CA ASP A 376 -8.24 14.56 -14.27
C ASP A 376 -8.10 14.44 -12.74
N SER A 377 -8.34 15.56 -12.04
CA SER A 377 -8.21 15.71 -10.60
C SER A 377 -9.27 14.90 -9.86
N VAL A 378 -8.83 14.13 -8.86
CA VAL A 378 -9.67 13.27 -8.02
C VAL A 378 -9.79 13.92 -6.65
N CYS A 379 -11.01 14.14 -6.19
CA CYS A 379 -11.31 14.80 -4.92
C CYS A 379 -11.66 13.79 -3.82
N ILE A 380 -11.19 14.07 -2.61
CA ILE A 380 -11.75 13.53 -1.37
C ILE A 380 -12.77 14.54 -0.87
N HIS A 381 -14.05 14.19 -0.92
CA HIS A 381 -15.14 14.96 -0.35
C HIS A 381 -15.16 14.74 1.17
N ASN A 382 -15.25 15.83 1.93
CA ASN A 382 -15.25 15.78 3.39
C ASN A 382 -16.39 16.67 3.88
N TYR A 383 -17.47 16.04 4.33
CA TYR A 383 -18.55 16.74 5.05
C TYR A 383 -18.10 16.94 6.49
N TYR A 384 -17.82 18.18 6.87
CA TYR A 384 -17.40 18.57 8.22
C TYR A 384 -18.58 19.06 9.05
N ASN A 385 -18.55 18.81 10.37
CA ASN A 385 -19.42 19.50 11.32
C ASN A 385 -19.10 21.00 11.24
N SER A 386 -20.03 21.80 10.68
CA SER A 386 -19.82 23.20 10.32
C SER A 386 -19.64 24.17 11.48
N LEU A 387 -19.71 23.70 12.73
CA LEU A 387 -19.41 24.50 13.92
C LEU A 387 -17.90 24.70 14.16
N TRP A 388 -17.02 23.90 13.52
CA TRP A 388 -15.55 24.08 13.47
C TRP A 388 -14.88 24.40 14.82
N GLU A 389 -14.53 23.38 15.61
CA GLU A 389 -13.87 23.58 16.91
C GLU A 389 -12.34 23.55 16.75
N TRP A 390 -11.61 24.59 17.15
CA TRP A 390 -10.16 24.67 16.92
C TRP A 390 -9.33 25.14 18.12
N VAL A 391 -8.03 24.79 18.06
CA VAL A 391 -6.99 25.37 18.92
C VAL A 391 -6.50 26.67 18.28
N THR A 392 -6.57 27.77 19.01
CA THR A 392 -6.12 29.11 18.60
C THR A 392 -4.68 29.34 19.07
N GLY A 393 -3.85 29.90 18.22
CA GLY A 393 -2.47 30.27 18.58
C GLY A 393 -1.94 31.49 17.85
N THR A 394 -0.71 31.86 18.16
CA THR A 394 0.09 32.81 17.39
C THR A 394 1.35 32.09 16.88
N ASP A 395 1.84 32.49 15.71
CA ASP A 395 3.10 32.00 15.14
C ASP A 395 4.06 33.16 14.82
N SER A 396 5.17 32.88 14.11
CA SER A 396 6.17 33.89 13.77
C SER A 396 5.72 34.91 12.71
N THR A 397 4.49 34.80 12.19
CA THR A 397 3.90 35.72 11.21
C THR A 397 3.16 36.86 11.92
N PRO A 398 3.61 38.13 11.81
CA PRO A 398 2.98 39.24 12.51
C PRO A 398 1.50 39.41 12.16
N GLY A 399 0.63 39.43 13.19
CA GLY A 399 -0.82 39.57 13.03
C GLY A 399 -1.58 38.31 12.61
N ARG A 400 -0.91 37.15 12.47
CA ARG A 400 -1.58 35.87 12.17
C ARG A 400 -2.15 35.25 13.43
N ALA A 401 -3.44 34.93 13.39
CA ALA A 401 -4.05 33.96 14.28
C ALA A 401 -3.92 32.57 13.62
N LEU A 402 -3.33 31.60 14.33
CA LEU A 402 -3.21 30.21 13.90
C LEU A 402 -4.46 29.43 14.34
N MET A 403 -5.02 28.61 13.46
CA MET A 403 -6.24 27.83 13.69
C MET A 403 -5.99 26.36 13.34
N LYS A 404 -6.11 25.46 14.32
CA LYS A 404 -5.98 24.00 14.11
C LYS A 404 -7.30 23.30 14.43
N ILE A 405 -8.11 23.03 13.42
CA ILE A 405 -9.48 22.52 13.61
C ILE A 405 -9.46 21.04 14.00
N SER A 406 -10.10 20.74 15.13
CA SER A 406 -10.47 19.40 15.56
C SER A 406 -11.79 19.03 14.88
N VAL A 407 -11.73 18.04 14.00
CA VAL A 407 -12.76 17.83 12.99
C VAL A 407 -13.56 16.56 13.21
N PHE A 408 -14.87 16.73 13.28
CA PHE A 408 -15.88 15.68 13.13
C PHE A 408 -16.35 15.67 11.67
N ARG A 409 -16.31 14.51 11.01
CA ARG A 409 -16.58 14.44 9.55
C ARG A 409 -17.15 13.10 9.10
N ASN A 410 -17.81 13.11 7.94
CA ASN A 410 -17.89 11.96 7.06
C ASN A 410 -17.04 12.20 5.80
N ARG A 411 -16.44 11.16 5.19
CA ARG A 411 -15.60 11.30 3.98
C ARG A 411 -15.72 10.15 3.00
N TYR A 412 -15.54 10.48 1.73
CA TYR A 412 -15.45 9.56 0.59
C TYR A 412 -14.66 10.23 -0.56
N ALA A 413 -14.46 9.52 -1.67
CA ALA A 413 -13.80 10.04 -2.86
C ALA A 413 -14.66 9.95 -4.11
N ASP A 414 -14.25 10.64 -5.18
CA ASP A 414 -14.73 10.34 -6.53
C ASP A 414 -14.40 8.87 -6.91
N THR A 415 -15.30 8.22 -7.64
CA THR A 415 -15.11 6.83 -8.11
C THR A 415 -13.95 6.72 -9.10
N VAL A 416 -12.81 6.18 -8.64
CA VAL A 416 -11.66 5.86 -9.51
C VAL A 416 -11.47 4.35 -9.62
N ALA A 417 -11.69 3.80 -10.81
CA ALA A 417 -11.51 2.37 -11.09
C ALA A 417 -10.06 1.90 -10.87
N LEU A 418 -9.90 0.73 -10.25
CA LEU A 418 -8.59 0.21 -9.87
C LEU A 418 -7.85 -0.43 -11.04
N SER A 419 -6.59 -0.02 -11.26
CA SER A 419 -5.72 -0.66 -12.24
C SER A 419 -5.30 -2.06 -11.79
N VAL A 420 -5.89 -3.11 -12.36
CA VAL A 420 -5.61 -4.54 -12.05
C VAL A 420 -4.19 -5.01 -12.44
N LEU A 421 -3.38 -4.14 -13.05
CA LEU A 421 -2.06 -4.48 -13.62
C LEU A 421 -1.13 -5.15 -12.59
N PRO A 422 -0.98 -4.67 -11.34
CA PRO A 422 -0.08 -5.32 -10.38
C PRO A 422 -0.52 -6.72 -9.98
N GLY A 423 -1.82 -6.97 -9.80
CA GLY A 423 -2.35 -8.32 -9.59
C GLY A 423 -2.06 -9.24 -10.78
N MET A 424 -2.24 -8.75 -12.02
CA MET A 424 -1.95 -9.54 -13.23
C MET A 424 -0.46 -9.84 -13.41
N VAL A 425 0.44 -8.91 -13.07
CA VAL A 425 1.89 -9.17 -13.05
C VAL A 425 2.26 -10.14 -11.93
N MET A 426 1.58 -10.09 -10.77
CA MET A 426 1.75 -11.08 -9.71
C MET A 426 1.36 -12.50 -10.16
N VAL A 427 0.23 -12.66 -10.87
CA VAL A 427 -0.15 -13.94 -11.51
C VAL A 427 0.97 -14.44 -12.42
N GLN A 428 1.52 -13.59 -13.29
CA GLN A 428 2.59 -13.97 -14.21
C GLN A 428 3.87 -14.42 -13.48
N MET A 429 4.30 -13.69 -12.45
CA MET A 429 5.49 -14.03 -11.65
C MET A 429 5.35 -15.33 -10.85
N LEU A 430 4.14 -15.64 -10.36
CA LEU A 430 3.82 -16.89 -9.67
C LEU A 430 3.70 -18.06 -10.66
N LEU A 431 2.90 -17.92 -11.72
CA LEU A 431 2.69 -18.95 -12.75
C LEU A 431 4.00 -19.41 -13.39
N MET A 432 4.87 -18.47 -13.76
CA MET A 432 6.20 -18.78 -14.29
C MET A 432 7.01 -19.58 -13.26
N GLY A 433 7.00 -19.17 -11.98
CA GLY A 433 7.64 -19.90 -10.89
C GLY A 433 7.16 -21.34 -10.71
N VAL A 434 5.84 -21.57 -10.82
CA VAL A 434 5.24 -22.92 -10.77
C VAL A 434 5.67 -23.76 -11.97
N ILE A 435 5.56 -23.23 -13.19
CA ILE A 435 5.99 -23.90 -14.44
C ILE A 435 7.46 -24.31 -14.33
N SER A 436 8.31 -23.41 -13.85
CA SER A 436 9.75 -23.68 -13.75
C SER A 436 10.05 -24.74 -12.70
N LEU A 437 9.45 -24.66 -11.50
CA LEU A 437 9.68 -25.68 -10.48
C LEU A 437 9.19 -27.06 -10.93
N TYR A 438 8.06 -27.13 -11.65
CA TYR A 438 7.60 -28.37 -12.29
C TYR A 438 8.65 -28.93 -13.27
N GLN A 439 9.18 -28.09 -14.17
CA GLN A 439 10.19 -28.49 -15.15
C GLN A 439 11.41 -29.15 -14.50
N ILE A 440 11.89 -28.67 -13.34
CA ILE A 440 13.14 -29.17 -12.74
C ILE A 440 12.91 -30.23 -11.65
N MET A 441 11.74 -30.27 -10.98
CA MET A 441 11.40 -31.38 -10.08
C MET A 441 11.33 -32.73 -10.81
N SER A 442 11.01 -32.72 -12.11
CA SER A 442 11.06 -33.88 -12.99
C SER A 442 12.40 -34.65 -12.91
N HIS A 443 13.52 -33.93 -12.72
CA HIS A 443 14.87 -34.49 -12.72
C HIS A 443 15.41 -34.89 -11.33
N LYS A 444 14.60 -34.83 -10.26
CA LYS A 444 14.81 -35.51 -8.95
C LYS A 444 16.18 -35.36 -8.23
N GLN A 445 17.00 -34.33 -8.49
CA GLN A 445 18.38 -34.29 -7.98
C GLN A 445 18.74 -33.17 -6.97
N SER A 446 18.23 -31.94 -7.07
CA SER A 446 18.53 -30.91 -6.04
C SER A 446 17.51 -29.76 -5.96
N VAL A 447 16.72 -29.73 -4.87
CA VAL A 447 15.67 -28.72 -4.56
C VAL A 447 16.20 -27.27 -4.48
N LEU A 448 17.50 -27.07 -4.34
CA LEU A 448 18.10 -25.74 -4.35
C LEU A 448 18.69 -25.37 -5.73
N LEU A 449 19.14 -26.35 -6.51
CA LEU A 449 19.61 -26.07 -7.87
C LEU A 449 18.43 -25.80 -8.83
N THR A 450 17.25 -26.34 -8.52
CA THR A 450 15.99 -25.92 -9.14
C THR A 450 15.71 -24.42 -8.92
N GLN A 451 15.86 -23.89 -7.69
CA GLN A 451 15.69 -22.46 -7.40
C GLN A 451 16.71 -21.57 -8.14
N ILE A 452 17.90 -22.09 -8.42
CA ILE A 452 18.93 -21.39 -9.21
C ILE A 452 18.48 -21.28 -10.68
N TRP A 453 18.04 -22.40 -11.26
CA TRP A 453 17.57 -22.52 -12.65
C TRP A 453 16.34 -21.64 -12.94
N ALA A 454 15.32 -21.75 -12.07
CA ALA A 454 14.07 -20.99 -12.19
C ALA A 454 14.26 -19.48 -12.16
N TYR A 455 15.32 -19.04 -11.48
CA TYR A 455 15.90 -17.70 -11.65
C TYR A 455 16.20 -17.36 -13.11
N ARG A 456 17.28 -17.97 -13.62
CA ARG A 456 17.97 -17.48 -14.83
C ARG A 456 17.15 -17.69 -16.12
N CYS A 457 16.41 -18.79 -16.25
CA CYS A 457 15.78 -19.16 -17.52
C CYS A 457 14.47 -18.40 -17.83
N GLN A 458 13.82 -17.79 -16.83
CA GLN A 458 12.56 -17.07 -17.01
C GLN A 458 12.64 -15.61 -16.59
N ASN A 459 13.14 -15.33 -15.39
CA ASN A 459 12.95 -14.00 -14.79
C ASN A 459 13.98 -12.95 -15.24
N GLY A 460 15.17 -13.33 -15.71
CA GLY A 460 16.23 -12.35 -16.01
C GLY A 460 15.87 -11.29 -17.07
N ARG A 461 15.10 -11.66 -18.10
CA ARG A 461 14.54 -10.70 -19.08
C ARG A 461 13.21 -10.10 -18.62
N MET A 462 12.32 -10.92 -18.06
CA MET A 462 10.98 -10.46 -17.65
C MET A 462 10.98 -9.49 -16.47
N GLN A 463 11.95 -9.58 -15.54
CA GLN A 463 12.10 -8.64 -14.42
C GLN A 463 12.26 -7.18 -14.87
N VAL A 464 12.83 -6.93 -16.06
CA VAL A 464 12.93 -5.56 -16.61
C VAL A 464 11.54 -5.05 -17.02
N PHE A 465 10.72 -5.89 -17.64
CA PHE A 465 9.34 -5.54 -18.00
C PHE A 465 8.44 -5.40 -16.77
N TYR A 466 8.50 -6.34 -15.81
CA TYR A 466 7.75 -6.26 -14.56
C TYR A 466 8.13 -5.00 -13.75
N LEU A 467 9.43 -4.68 -13.66
CA LEU A 467 9.87 -3.45 -13.01
C LEU A 467 9.37 -2.22 -13.77
N ALA A 468 9.43 -2.18 -15.11
CA ALA A 468 8.93 -1.05 -15.90
C ALA A 468 7.41 -0.84 -15.75
N GLN A 469 6.62 -1.93 -15.83
CA GLN A 469 5.17 -1.91 -15.67
C GLN A 469 4.75 -1.37 -14.30
N ILE A 470 5.40 -1.83 -13.22
CA ILE A 470 5.07 -1.42 -11.86
C ILE A 470 5.67 -0.04 -11.52
N THR A 471 6.83 0.32 -12.08
CA THR A 471 7.35 1.70 -12.00
C THR A 471 6.37 2.67 -12.63
N TYR A 472 5.85 2.36 -13.83
CA TYR A 472 4.83 3.17 -14.50
C TYR A 472 3.54 3.28 -13.67
N HIS A 473 3.01 2.16 -13.17
CA HIS A 473 1.82 2.15 -12.31
C HIS A 473 2.03 2.98 -11.02
N LEU A 474 3.17 2.83 -10.34
CA LEU A 474 3.48 3.60 -9.12
C LEU A 474 3.73 5.09 -9.43
N ILE A 475 4.29 5.42 -10.60
CA ILE A 475 4.44 6.83 -11.00
C ILE A 475 3.07 7.47 -11.23
N TYR A 476 2.23 6.85 -12.05
CA TYR A 476 0.93 7.40 -12.45
C TYR A 476 -0.07 7.49 -11.31
N ASN A 477 -0.14 6.47 -10.45
CA ASN A 477 -1.11 6.40 -9.34
C ASN A 477 -0.51 6.84 -7.99
N SER A 478 0.70 7.42 -7.99
CA SER A 478 1.42 7.92 -6.80
C SER A 478 0.50 8.75 -5.90
N ASP A 479 -0.19 9.72 -6.49
CA ASP A 479 -0.88 10.75 -5.73
C ASP A 479 -2.24 10.23 -5.22
N LEU A 480 -2.87 9.29 -5.93
CA LEU A 480 -4.03 8.55 -5.42
C LEU A 480 -3.67 7.72 -4.18
N TYR A 481 -2.51 7.06 -4.16
CA TYR A 481 -2.04 6.33 -2.98
C TYR A 481 -1.67 7.29 -1.84
N TYR A 482 -1.01 8.41 -2.12
CA TYR A 482 -0.65 9.38 -1.07
C TYR A 482 -1.86 10.08 -0.47
N VAL A 483 -2.79 10.57 -1.29
CA VAL A 483 -4.05 11.18 -0.82
C VAL A 483 -4.90 10.14 -0.09
N GLY A 484 -4.96 8.90 -0.60
CA GLY A 484 -5.64 7.78 0.04
C GLY A 484 -5.08 7.46 1.43
N LEU A 485 -3.76 7.48 1.62
CA LEU A 485 -3.13 7.30 2.93
C LEU A 485 -3.29 8.52 3.84
N ALA A 486 -3.08 9.73 3.33
CA ALA A 486 -3.21 10.98 4.09
C ALA A 486 -4.64 11.20 4.62
N THR A 487 -5.65 10.74 3.88
CA THR A 487 -7.07 10.86 4.23
C THR A 487 -7.71 9.57 4.76
N GLY A 488 -6.99 8.45 4.83
CA GLY A 488 -7.56 7.18 5.28
C GLY A 488 -8.71 6.66 4.40
N THR A 489 -8.64 6.89 3.08
CA THR A 489 -9.71 6.54 2.13
C THR A 489 -9.39 5.30 1.27
N LEU A 490 -8.32 4.54 1.58
CA LEU A 490 -7.94 3.36 0.79
C LEU A 490 -8.92 2.18 0.98
N THR A 491 -9.36 1.63 -0.15
CA THR A 491 -10.08 0.35 -0.22
C THR A 491 -9.15 -0.85 0.10
N VAL A 492 -9.75 -2.01 0.36
CA VAL A 492 -8.99 -3.26 0.60
C VAL A 492 -8.29 -3.71 -0.69
N GLU A 493 -8.95 -3.50 -1.83
CA GLU A 493 -8.45 -3.74 -3.17
C GLU A 493 -7.23 -2.87 -3.48
N SER A 494 -7.27 -1.58 -3.13
CA SER A 494 -6.18 -0.62 -3.30
C SER A 494 -4.98 -0.94 -2.39
N VAL A 495 -5.23 -1.35 -1.14
CA VAL A 495 -4.20 -1.89 -0.22
C VAL A 495 -3.52 -3.13 -0.81
N ALA A 496 -4.30 -4.07 -1.37
CA ALA A 496 -3.73 -5.23 -2.06
C ALA A 496 -2.93 -4.82 -3.31
N ASN A 497 -3.41 -3.83 -4.07
CA ASN A 497 -2.76 -3.29 -5.26
C ASN A 497 -1.37 -2.69 -4.96
N LEU A 498 -1.29 -1.86 -3.92
CA LEU A 498 -0.05 -1.29 -3.43
C LEU A 498 0.89 -2.36 -2.87
N THR A 499 0.35 -3.37 -2.19
CA THR A 499 1.14 -4.52 -1.68
C THR A 499 1.77 -5.32 -2.84
N PHE A 500 1.00 -5.64 -3.88
CA PHE A 500 1.53 -6.32 -5.07
C PHE A 500 2.58 -5.46 -5.78
N SER A 501 2.31 -4.16 -5.94
CA SER A 501 3.25 -3.21 -6.52
C SER A 501 4.56 -3.16 -5.74
N PHE A 502 4.50 -3.07 -4.41
CA PHE A 502 5.68 -3.10 -3.55
C PHE A 502 6.48 -4.39 -3.74
N PHE A 503 5.83 -5.56 -3.65
CA PHE A 503 6.52 -6.85 -3.82
C PHE A 503 7.20 -6.97 -5.19
N ILE A 504 6.47 -6.70 -6.27
CA ILE A 504 6.98 -6.87 -7.65
C ILE A 504 8.13 -5.90 -7.91
N PHE A 505 7.99 -4.64 -7.51
CA PHE A 505 9.06 -3.64 -7.62
C PHE A 505 10.27 -4.08 -6.81
N SER A 506 10.10 -4.34 -5.51
CA SER A 506 11.19 -4.68 -4.58
C SER A 506 11.95 -5.92 -5.05
N TYR A 507 11.23 -6.99 -5.37
CA TYR A 507 11.79 -8.23 -5.89
C TYR A 507 12.54 -7.99 -7.21
N SER A 508 11.96 -7.29 -8.18
CA SER A 508 12.57 -7.11 -9.50
C SER A 508 13.77 -6.16 -9.46
N PHE A 509 13.66 -5.03 -8.75
CA PHE A 509 14.69 -4.01 -8.60
C PHE A 509 15.96 -4.57 -7.95
N ILE A 510 15.85 -5.23 -6.79
CA ILE A 510 17.02 -5.74 -6.06
C ILE A 510 17.66 -6.93 -6.78
N ASN A 511 16.86 -7.78 -7.43
CA ASN A 511 17.38 -8.88 -8.25
C ASN A 511 18.15 -8.36 -9.48
N LEU A 512 17.71 -7.27 -10.10
CA LEU A 512 18.43 -6.61 -11.21
C LEU A 512 19.67 -5.84 -10.73
N ALA A 513 19.60 -5.18 -9.58
CA ALA A 513 20.74 -4.48 -8.98
C ALA A 513 21.87 -5.46 -8.64
N LYS A 514 21.57 -6.57 -7.96
CA LYS A 514 22.54 -7.63 -7.65
C LYS A 514 23.06 -8.34 -8.91
N ALA A 515 22.26 -8.44 -9.97
CA ALA A 515 22.72 -8.97 -11.26
C ALA A 515 23.68 -8.02 -12.00
N ARG A 516 23.59 -6.70 -11.77
CA ARG A 516 24.49 -5.69 -12.37
C ARG A 516 25.76 -5.43 -11.55
N SER A 517 25.79 -5.74 -10.25
CA SER A 517 26.89 -5.35 -9.34
C SER A 517 28.21 -6.14 -9.51
N GLY A 518 28.50 -6.71 -10.68
CA GLY A 518 29.74 -7.43 -11.01
C GLY A 518 29.94 -8.79 -10.33
N GLU A 519 29.38 -8.97 -9.13
CA GLU A 519 29.33 -10.23 -8.37
C GLU A 519 28.41 -11.27 -9.04
N GLN A 520 28.82 -11.78 -10.20
CA GLN A 520 28.19 -12.95 -10.84
C GLN A 520 28.42 -14.25 -10.06
N GLN A 521 29.24 -14.21 -9.00
CA GLN A 521 29.29 -15.22 -7.95
C GLN A 521 27.88 -15.52 -7.45
N LEU A 522 27.54 -16.80 -7.50
CA LEU A 522 26.21 -17.27 -7.22
C LEU A 522 25.96 -17.30 -5.69
N ASP A 523 25.72 -16.13 -5.07
CA ASP A 523 25.41 -16.05 -3.64
C ASP A 523 24.03 -16.64 -3.31
N ARG A 524 24.05 -17.97 -3.26
CA ARG A 524 23.05 -18.89 -2.75
C ARG A 524 22.52 -18.49 -1.38
N TYR A 525 23.33 -17.86 -0.53
CA TYR A 525 22.88 -17.43 0.80
C TYR A 525 22.08 -16.14 0.68
N PHE A 526 22.57 -15.10 -0.01
CA PHE A 526 21.80 -13.88 -0.26
C PHE A 526 20.46 -14.18 -0.91
N ARG A 527 20.45 -14.93 -2.02
CA ARG A 527 19.21 -15.19 -2.75
C ARG A 527 18.20 -15.98 -1.92
N LEU A 528 18.65 -17.01 -1.19
CA LEU A 528 17.76 -17.80 -0.35
C LEU A 528 17.20 -17.00 0.81
N THR A 529 18.04 -16.15 1.43
CA THR A 529 17.62 -15.18 2.44
C THR A 529 16.63 -14.17 1.86
N TRP A 530 16.87 -13.64 0.66
CA TRP A 530 15.99 -12.67 -0.02
C TRP A 530 14.62 -13.24 -0.36
N GLU A 531 14.55 -14.41 -1.00
CA GLU A 531 13.28 -15.09 -1.32
C GLU A 531 12.48 -15.44 -0.04
N THR A 532 13.17 -15.83 1.04
CA THR A 532 12.52 -16.10 2.34
C THR A 532 12.04 -14.81 3.01
N MET A 533 12.87 -13.75 2.99
CA MET A 533 12.51 -12.44 3.56
C MET A 533 11.37 -11.78 2.79
N GLN A 534 11.30 -11.91 1.47
CA GLN A 534 10.25 -11.30 0.66
C GLN A 534 8.84 -11.79 1.02
N ILE A 535 8.68 -13.05 1.46
CA ILE A 535 7.41 -13.55 2.01
C ILE A 535 7.04 -12.76 3.27
N LEU A 536 7.97 -12.63 4.22
CA LEU A 536 7.75 -11.90 5.48
C LEU A 536 7.50 -10.41 5.24
N ILE A 537 8.31 -9.78 4.39
CA ILE A 537 8.20 -8.37 4.00
C ILE A 537 6.83 -8.10 3.38
N THR A 538 6.38 -8.92 2.42
CA THR A 538 5.07 -8.75 1.78
C THR A 538 3.92 -8.88 2.78
N THR A 539 3.98 -9.86 3.68
CA THR A 539 2.97 -10.01 4.75
C THR A 539 2.97 -8.83 5.72
N CYS A 540 4.14 -8.31 6.11
CA CYS A 540 4.25 -7.14 6.98
C CYS A 540 3.74 -5.86 6.30
N VAL A 541 4.04 -5.66 5.01
CA VAL A 541 3.53 -4.53 4.21
C VAL A 541 2.01 -4.60 4.08
N ALA A 542 1.47 -5.78 3.76
CA ALA A 542 0.01 -6.00 3.69
C ALA A 542 -0.67 -5.69 5.03
N ALA A 543 -0.14 -6.22 6.13
CA ALA A 543 -0.69 -6.01 7.47
C ALA A 543 -0.63 -4.54 7.91
N LEU A 544 0.50 -3.87 7.66
CA LEU A 544 0.71 -2.45 7.99
C LEU A 544 -0.25 -1.57 7.19
N LEU A 545 -0.28 -1.72 5.86
CA LEU A 545 -1.19 -0.96 4.99
C LEU A 545 -2.65 -1.19 5.35
N TYR A 546 -3.04 -2.45 5.66
CA TYR A 546 -4.40 -2.76 6.08
C TYR A 546 -4.76 -2.12 7.44
N SER A 547 -3.84 -2.10 8.41
CA SER A 547 -4.09 -1.49 9.74
C SER A 547 -4.22 0.02 9.71
N ILE A 548 -3.60 0.71 8.74
CA ILE A 548 -3.61 2.18 8.64
C ILE A 548 -4.56 2.71 7.55
N ARG A 549 -5.21 1.84 6.77
CA ARG A 549 -5.98 2.23 5.57
C ARG A 549 -7.09 3.25 5.81
N SER A 550 -7.65 3.27 7.03
CA SER A 550 -8.74 4.15 7.48
C SER A 550 -8.29 5.17 8.54
N GLN A 551 -6.98 5.32 8.74
CA GLN A 551 -6.38 6.35 9.60
C GLN A 551 -5.91 7.51 8.72
N SER A 552 -6.18 8.76 9.13
CA SER A 552 -5.70 9.93 8.38
C SER A 552 -4.22 10.16 8.67
N LEU A 553 -3.33 9.69 7.79
CA LEU A 553 -1.88 9.86 7.95
C LEU A 553 -1.44 11.23 7.42
N SER A 554 -2.05 12.31 7.90
CA SER A 554 -1.90 13.65 7.31
C SER A 554 -0.47 14.21 7.37
N TRP A 555 0.39 13.69 8.26
CA TRP A 555 1.85 13.93 8.24
C TRP A 555 2.53 13.59 6.90
N ILE A 556 1.95 12.70 6.08
CA ILE A 556 2.42 12.41 4.72
C ILE A 556 2.43 13.69 3.87
N VAL A 557 1.46 14.58 4.09
CA VAL A 557 1.38 15.87 3.42
C VAL A 557 2.53 16.77 3.89
N ASP A 558 2.68 16.96 5.21
CA ASP A 558 3.73 17.82 5.80
C ASP A 558 5.16 17.42 5.38
N TYR A 559 5.45 16.11 5.30
CA TYR A 559 6.78 15.59 4.99
C TYR A 559 7.04 15.34 3.49
N ASN A 560 6.00 15.15 2.67
CA ASN A 560 6.13 14.78 1.25
C ASN A 560 5.33 15.66 0.29
N GLY A 561 4.87 16.83 0.71
CA GLY A 561 4.06 17.71 -0.12
C GLY A 561 3.60 18.96 0.63
N GLN A 562 2.40 19.41 0.27
CA GLN A 562 1.66 20.47 0.95
C GLN A 562 0.19 20.46 0.49
N LEU A 563 -0.74 20.80 1.39
CA LEU A 563 -2.11 21.13 1.02
C LEU A 563 -2.14 22.60 0.59
N LEU A 564 -2.47 22.84 -0.67
CA LEU A 564 -2.63 24.17 -1.24
C LEU A 564 -4.10 24.58 -1.22
N ARG A 565 -4.37 25.84 -0.90
CA ARG A 565 -5.70 26.45 -1.00
C ARG A 565 -5.73 27.47 -2.12
N LYS A 566 -6.82 27.55 -2.87
CA LYS A 566 -7.04 28.46 -4.01
C LYS A 566 -6.96 29.95 -3.64
N THR A 567 -7.22 30.27 -2.37
CA THR A 567 -6.98 31.57 -1.72
C THR A 567 -5.50 31.98 -1.71
N THR A 568 -4.57 31.02 -1.71
CA THR A 568 -3.11 31.28 -1.72
C THR A 568 -2.56 31.46 -3.14
N THR A 569 -1.49 32.25 -3.26
CA THR A 569 -0.76 32.47 -4.52
C THR A 569 -0.31 31.17 -5.20
N LEU A 570 0.03 30.14 -4.42
CA LEU A 570 0.53 28.87 -4.93
C LEU A 570 -0.62 27.92 -5.33
N GLY A 571 -1.70 27.85 -4.53
CA GLY A 571 -2.88 27.07 -4.87
C GLY A 571 -3.63 27.61 -6.10
N LYS A 572 -3.71 28.94 -6.25
CA LYS A 572 -4.24 29.59 -7.47
C LYS A 572 -3.49 29.17 -8.75
N LYS A 573 -2.25 28.69 -8.65
CA LYS A 573 -1.47 28.17 -9.78
C LYS A 573 -1.73 26.68 -10.07
N TYR A 574 -1.93 25.86 -9.04
CA TYR A 574 -1.91 24.38 -9.17
C TYR A 574 -3.24 23.68 -8.94
N CYS A 575 -4.19 24.26 -8.19
CA CYS A 575 -5.49 23.63 -7.91
C CYS A 575 -6.53 23.84 -9.02
N GLY A 576 -6.22 24.64 -10.04
CA GLY A 576 -7.11 24.89 -11.18
C GLY A 576 -8.42 25.54 -10.74
N LEU A 577 -9.52 24.78 -10.84
CA LEU A 577 -10.84 25.22 -10.40
C LEU A 577 -11.16 24.85 -8.94
N HIS A 578 -10.44 23.90 -8.34
CA HIS A 578 -10.73 23.34 -7.02
C HIS A 578 -10.24 24.24 -5.88
N ASP A 579 -11.01 24.32 -4.80
CA ASP A 579 -10.73 25.22 -3.68
C ASP A 579 -9.55 24.77 -2.80
N SER A 580 -9.27 23.47 -2.74
CA SER A 580 -8.01 22.94 -2.21
C SER A 580 -7.44 21.76 -3.01
N CYS A 581 -6.12 21.60 -3.00
CA CYS A 581 -5.44 20.50 -3.66
C CYS A 581 -4.13 20.07 -3.00
N PHE A 582 -3.81 18.79 -3.05
CA PHE A 582 -2.55 18.22 -2.57
C PHE A 582 -1.48 18.29 -3.66
N LEU A 583 -0.37 18.97 -3.38
CA LEU A 583 0.83 18.97 -4.22
C LEU A 583 1.91 18.09 -3.57
N MET A 584 2.12 16.87 -4.10
CA MET A 584 3.16 15.95 -3.63
C MET A 584 4.54 16.29 -4.21
N HIS A 585 5.61 15.91 -3.51
CA HIS A 585 7.00 16.27 -3.83
C HIS A 585 7.86 15.07 -4.25
N VAL A 586 7.79 13.94 -3.55
CA VAL A 586 8.46 12.70 -3.95
C VAL A 586 7.43 11.67 -4.39
N ASN A 587 7.63 11.14 -5.60
CA ASN A 587 6.78 10.10 -6.17
C ASN A 587 6.98 8.74 -5.48
N LEU A 588 5.89 7.98 -5.31
CA LEU A 588 5.87 6.72 -4.57
C LEU A 588 6.86 5.67 -5.08
N ALA A 589 7.16 5.65 -6.39
CA ALA A 589 8.17 4.75 -6.96
C ALA A 589 9.58 4.97 -6.38
N VAL A 590 9.93 6.22 -6.01
CA VAL A 590 11.21 6.56 -5.39
C VAL A 590 11.26 6.06 -3.95
N VAL A 591 10.18 6.25 -3.18
CA VAL A 591 10.09 5.74 -1.80
C VAL A 591 10.18 4.21 -1.76
N VAL A 592 9.47 3.52 -2.66
CA VAL A 592 9.55 2.05 -2.79
C VAL A 592 10.96 1.60 -3.18
N ALA A 593 11.69 2.35 -4.01
CA ALA A 593 13.09 2.05 -4.34
C ALA A 593 14.05 2.23 -3.15
N VAL A 594 13.90 3.29 -2.36
CA VAL A 594 14.70 3.53 -1.14
C VAL A 594 14.47 2.43 -0.11
N VAL A 595 13.21 2.13 0.22
CA VAL A 595 12.85 1.06 1.16
C VAL A 595 13.34 -0.31 0.67
N SER A 596 13.18 -0.61 -0.62
CA SER A 596 13.70 -1.85 -1.21
C SER A 596 15.22 -1.96 -1.11
N THR A 597 15.94 -0.84 -1.29
CA THR A 597 17.41 -0.80 -1.16
C THR A 597 17.85 -1.11 0.27
N ALA A 598 17.19 -0.51 1.27
CA ALA A 598 17.45 -0.80 2.68
C ALA A 598 17.18 -2.28 3.04
N LEU A 599 16.08 -2.85 2.55
CA LEU A 599 15.75 -4.27 2.73
C LEU A 599 16.76 -5.20 2.03
N GLY A 600 17.25 -4.82 0.84
CA GLY A 600 18.31 -5.54 0.13
C GLY A 600 19.64 -5.54 0.90
N LEU A 601 20.03 -4.41 1.49
CA LEU A 601 21.21 -4.30 2.36
C LEU A 601 21.07 -5.10 3.66
N ALA A 602 19.87 -5.15 4.24
CA ALA A 602 19.57 -6.01 5.39
C ALA A 602 19.70 -7.51 5.02
N ALA A 603 19.21 -7.91 3.85
CA ALA A 603 19.32 -9.28 3.36
C ALA A 603 20.78 -9.68 3.01
N LEU A 604 21.59 -8.78 2.45
CA LEU A 604 23.04 -8.97 2.26
C LEU A 604 23.77 -9.12 3.60
N SER A 605 23.41 -8.32 4.60
CA SER A 605 23.99 -8.41 5.95
C SER A 605 23.63 -9.74 6.61
N ALA A 606 22.36 -10.15 6.53
CA ALA A 606 21.89 -11.42 7.05
C ALA A 606 22.54 -12.62 6.36
N SER A 607 22.73 -12.59 5.03
CA SER A 607 23.40 -13.68 4.31
C SER A 607 24.87 -13.80 4.70
N TYR A 608 25.59 -12.68 4.86
CA TYR A 608 26.96 -12.66 5.37
C TYR A 608 27.06 -13.26 6.79
N PHE A 609 26.13 -12.95 7.70
CA PHE A 609 26.10 -13.58 9.03
C PHE A 609 25.81 -15.09 8.97
N VAL A 610 24.93 -15.54 8.08
CA VAL A 610 24.64 -16.96 7.83
C VAL A 610 25.91 -17.66 7.29
N GLN A 611 26.55 -17.11 6.26
CA GLN A 611 27.82 -17.60 5.72
C GLN A 611 28.89 -17.71 6.82
N LYS A 612 29.08 -16.66 7.63
CA LYS A 612 30.09 -16.58 8.70
C LYS A 612 29.85 -17.60 9.84
N ARG A 613 28.59 -17.82 10.24
CA ARG A 613 28.23 -18.82 11.27
C ARG A 613 28.35 -20.26 10.73
N TYR A 614 27.88 -20.54 9.52
CA TYR A 614 27.89 -21.91 8.97
C TYR A 614 29.24 -22.31 8.35
N GLY A 615 30.00 -21.39 7.79
CA GLY A 615 31.38 -21.64 7.32
C GLY A 615 32.28 -22.16 8.43
N LYS A 616 32.25 -21.54 9.63
CA LYS A 616 32.95 -22.03 10.81
C LYS A 616 32.51 -23.44 11.23
N LYS A 617 31.19 -23.74 11.19
CA LYS A 617 30.67 -25.10 11.47
C LYS A 617 31.00 -26.12 10.38
N LEU A 618 31.26 -25.71 9.14
CA LEU A 618 31.67 -26.61 8.05
C LEU A 618 33.17 -26.95 8.14
N ALA A 619 34.01 -25.96 8.46
CA ALA A 619 35.43 -26.16 8.76
C ALA A 619 35.61 -27.13 9.95
N GLY A 620 34.92 -26.86 11.07
CA GLY A 620 34.94 -27.73 12.26
C GLY A 620 34.27 -29.10 12.10
N ARG A 621 33.75 -29.45 10.91
CA ARG A 621 33.13 -30.77 10.64
C ARG A 621 33.65 -31.46 9.38
N ARG A 622 34.79 -31.02 8.83
CA ARG A 622 35.63 -31.80 7.91
C ARG A 622 36.77 -32.50 8.67
N SER A 623 36.40 -33.35 9.62
CA SER A 623 37.23 -34.49 10.01
C SER A 623 36.72 -35.75 9.29
N SER A 624 37.58 -36.77 9.19
CA SER A 624 37.36 -38.05 8.47
C SER A 624 37.02 -38.01 6.96
N TYR A 625 37.31 -36.89 6.27
CA TYR A 625 37.80 -36.93 4.89
C TYR A 625 39.07 -36.10 4.80
N LEU A 626 40.23 -36.76 4.64
CA LEU A 626 41.44 -36.05 4.25
C LEU A 626 41.21 -35.46 2.84
N PRO A 627 41.62 -34.21 2.55
CA PRO A 627 41.93 -33.87 1.17
C PRO A 627 43.02 -34.84 0.72
N SER A 628 42.83 -35.49 -0.45
CA SER A 628 43.61 -36.66 -0.85
C SER A 628 45.09 -36.47 -0.55
N LYS A 629 45.65 -37.30 0.35
CA LYS A 629 47.09 -37.30 0.62
C LYS A 629 47.81 -37.42 -0.72
N LYS A 630 48.87 -36.63 -0.92
CA LYS A 630 49.71 -36.67 -2.11
C LYS A 630 50.45 -38.02 -2.17
N VAL A 631 49.77 -39.08 -2.62
CA VAL A 631 50.38 -40.39 -2.86
C VAL A 631 50.98 -40.34 -4.26
N ALA A 632 52.30 -40.10 -4.33
CA ALA A 632 53.06 -40.23 -5.56
C ALA A 632 53.23 -41.72 -5.88
N ILE A 633 52.24 -42.33 -6.56
CA ILE A 633 52.37 -43.68 -7.10
C ILE A 633 53.39 -43.62 -8.25
N ARG A 634 54.61 -44.09 -7.98
CA ARG A 634 55.73 -44.05 -8.93
C ARG A 634 55.65 -45.20 -9.93
N ALA A 635 54.66 -45.17 -10.82
CA ALA A 635 54.66 -45.98 -12.03
C ALA A 635 55.82 -45.54 -12.97
N LYS A 636 56.40 -46.48 -13.72
CA LYS A 636 57.39 -46.17 -14.78
C LYS A 636 56.66 -45.83 -16.08
N GLY A 637 56.85 -44.61 -16.58
CA GLY A 637 56.34 -44.16 -17.90
C GLY A 637 55.12 -43.23 -17.82
N ALA A 638 54.98 -42.40 -18.84
CA ALA A 638 54.00 -41.31 -18.99
C ALA A 638 54.14 -40.12 -17.99
N ASN A 639 53.54 -38.99 -18.36
CA ASN A 639 53.96 -37.65 -17.91
C ASN A 639 53.28 -37.14 -16.63
N LYS A 640 53.98 -36.20 -15.98
CA LYS A 640 53.53 -35.44 -14.80
C LYS A 640 52.47 -34.39 -15.18
N TYR A 641 51.53 -34.15 -14.27
CA TYR A 641 50.71 -32.92 -14.23
C TYR A 641 50.73 -32.30 -12.82
N ILE A 642 50.69 -30.98 -12.76
CA ILE A 642 50.60 -30.18 -11.52
C ILE A 642 49.50 -29.13 -11.74
N ILE A 643 48.55 -29.04 -10.81
CA ILE A 643 47.47 -28.05 -10.85
C ILE A 643 47.87 -26.85 -10.00
N HIS A 644 48.03 -25.69 -10.62
CA HIS A 644 48.13 -24.40 -9.93
C HIS A 644 46.73 -23.85 -9.60
N ASN A 645 46.60 -23.19 -8.45
CA ASN A 645 45.36 -22.52 -8.03
C ASN A 645 45.60 -21.00 -7.98
N SER A 646 44.99 -20.26 -8.90
CA SER A 646 45.26 -18.84 -9.11
C SER A 646 44.50 -17.93 -8.13
N LYS A 647 44.94 -17.88 -6.86
CA LYS A 647 44.43 -16.89 -5.88
C LYS A 647 45.43 -16.47 -4.78
N SER A 648 46.69 -16.23 -5.18
CA SER A 648 47.68 -15.53 -4.36
C SER A 648 48.70 -14.77 -5.21
N ALA A 649 48.32 -13.61 -5.73
CA ALA A 649 49.21 -12.66 -6.38
C ALA A 649 49.26 -11.37 -5.54
N SER A 650 50.09 -11.38 -4.49
CA SER A 650 50.54 -10.13 -3.86
C SER A 650 51.40 -9.36 -4.87
N LEU A 651 51.22 -8.04 -4.95
CA LEU A 651 51.95 -7.19 -5.91
C LEU A 651 53.41 -7.00 -5.48
N THR A 652 54.25 -8.00 -5.72
CA THR A 652 55.69 -7.93 -5.50
C THR A 652 56.39 -7.68 -6.84
N LYS A 653 57.07 -6.53 -6.99
CA LYS A 653 57.94 -6.26 -8.14
C LYS A 653 59.06 -7.32 -8.19
N LEU A 654 59.16 -8.04 -9.31
CA LEU A 654 60.32 -8.85 -9.67
C LEU A 654 60.99 -8.23 -10.91
N THR A 655 62.31 -8.24 -10.94
CA THR A 655 63.14 -7.58 -11.96
C THR A 655 63.30 -8.41 -13.23
N SER A 656 63.63 -7.73 -14.33
CA SER A 656 63.60 -8.24 -15.71
C SER A 656 64.79 -9.16 -16.06
N SER A 657 64.92 -10.31 -15.39
CA SER A 657 66.05 -11.22 -15.59
C SER A 657 65.72 -12.71 -15.39
N GLN A 658 64.57 -13.17 -15.90
CA GLN A 658 64.31 -14.60 -16.22
C GLN A 658 63.09 -14.69 -17.14
N MET A 659 63.33 -14.85 -18.44
CA MET A 659 62.31 -15.02 -19.48
C MET A 659 62.69 -16.22 -20.34
N GLU A 660 62.55 -17.42 -19.78
CA GLU A 660 62.50 -18.66 -20.56
C GLU A 660 61.05 -18.96 -20.93
N THR A 661 60.82 -19.36 -22.18
CA THR A 661 59.50 -19.66 -22.72
C THR A 661 58.99 -20.98 -22.17
N VAL A 662 57.90 -20.92 -21.37
CA VAL A 662 57.14 -22.12 -20.97
C VAL A 662 56.03 -22.35 -21.98
N ASP A 663 56.02 -23.51 -22.63
CA ASP A 663 55.06 -23.85 -23.68
C ASP A 663 53.60 -23.74 -23.23
N GLU A 664 52.80 -23.08 -24.07
CA GLU A 664 51.37 -22.89 -23.89
C GLU A 664 50.64 -24.23 -23.93
N HIS A 665 50.32 -24.78 -22.75
CA HIS A 665 49.56 -26.03 -22.65
C HIS A 665 48.14 -25.80 -23.22
N PRO A 666 47.68 -26.59 -24.19
CA PRO A 666 46.39 -26.36 -24.84
C PRO A 666 45.25 -26.43 -23.82
N ALA A 667 44.27 -25.54 -23.98
CA ALA A 667 43.08 -25.49 -23.14
C ALA A 667 42.38 -26.87 -23.11
N PRO A 668 41.89 -27.33 -21.94
CA PRO A 668 41.29 -28.65 -21.82
C PRO A 668 40.07 -28.75 -22.75
N PRO A 669 39.94 -29.83 -23.54
CA PRO A 669 38.95 -29.91 -24.62
C PRO A 669 37.54 -29.68 -24.10
N LEU A 670 36.76 -28.92 -24.87
CA LEU A 670 35.35 -28.68 -24.61
C LEU A 670 34.58 -30.00 -24.57
N THR A 671 33.57 -30.07 -23.73
CA THR A 671 32.56 -31.13 -23.80
C THR A 671 31.67 -30.90 -25.02
N THR A 672 31.04 -31.93 -25.59
CA THR A 672 30.22 -31.76 -26.81
C THR A 672 29.02 -30.83 -26.59
N PHE A 673 28.61 -30.62 -25.35
CA PHE A 673 27.65 -29.60 -24.95
C PHE A 673 28.23 -28.16 -25.02
N GLU A 674 29.43 -27.94 -24.49
CA GLU A 674 30.11 -26.62 -24.59
C GLU A 674 30.42 -26.26 -26.05
N GLU A 675 30.75 -27.25 -26.87
CA GLU A 675 30.99 -27.11 -28.30
C GLU A 675 29.69 -26.86 -29.09
N HIS A 676 28.74 -27.80 -29.08
CA HIS A 676 27.56 -27.75 -29.96
C HIS A 676 26.37 -26.93 -29.43
N CYS A 677 26.28 -26.67 -28.12
CA CYS A 677 25.15 -25.94 -27.51
C CYS A 677 25.53 -24.55 -26.96
N LEU A 678 26.81 -24.30 -26.66
CA LEU A 678 27.28 -22.99 -26.15
C LEU A 678 28.25 -22.27 -27.10
N GLY A 679 28.98 -22.99 -27.97
CA GLY A 679 30.05 -22.42 -28.79
C GLY A 679 31.22 -21.83 -27.98
N ALA A 680 31.34 -22.22 -26.71
CA ALA A 680 32.27 -21.63 -25.74
C ALA A 680 32.37 -22.49 -24.47
N PRO A 681 33.51 -22.44 -23.74
CA PRO A 681 33.61 -23.07 -22.43
C PRO A 681 32.61 -22.44 -21.44
N PHE A 682 32.05 -23.27 -20.57
CA PHE A 682 31.02 -22.88 -19.59
C PHE A 682 31.48 -21.72 -18.68
N THR A 683 32.77 -21.64 -18.37
CA THR A 683 33.42 -20.55 -17.62
C THR A 683 33.24 -19.17 -18.24
N ARG A 684 33.08 -19.06 -19.56
CA ARG A 684 32.82 -17.79 -20.26
C ARG A 684 31.47 -17.20 -19.88
N LEU A 685 30.51 -18.06 -19.49
CA LEU A 685 29.17 -17.70 -19.03
C LEU A 685 29.06 -17.70 -17.50
N PHE A 686 29.80 -18.58 -16.80
CA PHE A 686 29.67 -18.81 -15.36
C PHE A 686 31.04 -19.00 -14.67
N LYS A 687 31.76 -17.90 -14.44
CA LYS A 687 33.16 -17.87 -13.95
C LYS A 687 33.44 -18.49 -12.57
N ASP A 688 32.41 -18.66 -11.73
CA ASP A 688 32.53 -19.19 -10.36
C ASP A 688 31.62 -20.42 -10.15
N CYS A 689 31.55 -21.31 -11.15
CA CYS A 689 30.75 -22.54 -11.09
C CYS A 689 31.54 -23.81 -11.53
N ASP A 690 32.85 -23.70 -11.75
CA ASP A 690 33.72 -24.82 -12.16
C ASP A 690 33.75 -26.00 -11.18
N ASP A 691 33.45 -25.76 -9.90
CA ASP A 691 33.41 -26.79 -8.86
C ASP A 691 32.28 -27.82 -9.05
N PHE A 692 31.31 -27.51 -9.92
CA PHE A 692 30.30 -28.45 -10.39
C PHE A 692 30.05 -28.43 -11.91
N ALA A 693 30.70 -27.54 -12.68
CA ALA A 693 30.47 -27.40 -14.13
C ALA A 693 30.71 -28.70 -14.89
N CYS A 694 31.85 -29.33 -14.62
CA CYS A 694 32.27 -30.59 -15.22
C CYS A 694 32.41 -31.66 -14.16
N VAL A 695 31.96 -32.87 -14.46
CA VAL A 695 32.18 -34.09 -13.68
C VAL A 695 32.97 -35.09 -14.51
N GLN A 696 33.85 -35.87 -13.88
CA GLN A 696 34.50 -36.98 -14.57
C GLN A 696 33.61 -38.22 -14.43
N TYR A 697 33.06 -38.69 -15.55
CA TYR A 697 32.13 -39.82 -15.60
C TYR A 697 32.60 -40.84 -16.65
N MET A 698 32.69 -42.11 -16.25
CA MET A 698 33.24 -43.21 -17.08
C MET A 698 34.58 -42.84 -17.76
N GLY A 699 35.45 -42.12 -17.04
CA GLY A 699 36.75 -41.64 -17.52
C GLY A 699 36.72 -40.32 -18.31
N LYS A 700 35.61 -39.99 -18.98
CA LYS A 700 35.45 -38.75 -19.77
C LYS A 700 35.21 -37.52 -18.88
N ARG A 701 35.70 -36.35 -19.29
CA ARG A 701 35.17 -35.04 -18.84
C ARG A 701 33.74 -34.94 -19.38
N CYS A 702 32.77 -34.60 -18.55
CA CYS A 702 31.38 -34.41 -18.96
C CYS A 702 30.83 -33.12 -18.33
N THR A 703 30.04 -32.35 -19.07
CA THR A 703 29.19 -31.30 -18.50
C THR A 703 28.20 -31.96 -17.54
N SER A 704 28.08 -31.42 -16.33
CA SER A 704 27.18 -31.97 -15.31
C SER A 704 25.70 -31.73 -15.63
N VAL A 705 24.83 -32.52 -15.01
CA VAL A 705 23.37 -32.30 -15.06
C VAL A 705 23.05 -30.89 -14.57
N GLU A 706 23.71 -30.46 -13.51
CA GLU A 706 23.60 -29.14 -12.91
C GLU A 706 23.97 -28.00 -13.89
N ALA A 707 24.99 -28.20 -14.73
CA ALA A 707 25.49 -27.22 -15.68
C ALA A 707 24.70 -27.17 -17.00
N LEU A 708 24.31 -28.34 -17.55
CA LEU A 708 23.40 -28.45 -18.70
C LEU A 708 22.04 -27.84 -18.38
N LEU A 709 21.57 -28.04 -17.14
CA LEU A 709 20.42 -27.28 -16.65
C LEU A 709 20.75 -25.78 -16.59
N LEU A 710 21.78 -25.34 -15.86
CA LEU A 710 22.06 -23.90 -15.60
C LEU A 710 22.10 -23.01 -16.86
N THR A 711 22.49 -23.58 -18.00
CA THR A 711 22.58 -22.94 -19.32
C THR A 711 21.24 -22.81 -20.06
N GLY A 712 20.16 -23.39 -19.56
CA GLY A 712 18.80 -23.25 -20.10
C GLY A 712 18.35 -24.39 -21.01
N TYR A 713 18.95 -25.57 -20.88
CA TYR A 713 18.63 -26.76 -21.66
C TYR A 713 17.95 -27.85 -20.83
N LEU A 714 17.15 -28.71 -21.48
CA LEU A 714 16.37 -29.79 -20.87
C LEU A 714 16.36 -31.02 -21.77
N PHE A 715 16.32 -32.22 -21.18
CA PHE A 715 16.10 -33.46 -21.90
C PHE A 715 14.60 -33.72 -22.14
N TYR A 716 14.25 -34.11 -23.36
CA TYR A 716 12.91 -34.55 -23.74
C TYR A 716 13.05 -35.69 -24.76
N GLY A 717 12.59 -36.90 -24.41
CA GLY A 717 12.88 -38.10 -25.19
C GLY A 717 14.39 -38.37 -25.27
N GLN A 718 14.91 -38.49 -26.49
CA GLN A 718 16.34 -38.71 -26.79
C GLN A 718 17.08 -37.41 -27.18
N HIS A 719 16.42 -36.25 -27.05
CA HIS A 719 16.97 -34.97 -27.46
C HIS A 719 17.11 -34.01 -26.27
N VAL A 720 18.11 -33.13 -26.38
CA VAL A 720 18.19 -31.90 -25.59
C VAL A 720 17.49 -30.79 -26.36
N TYR A 721 16.66 -30.01 -25.67
CA TYR A 721 15.95 -28.83 -26.18
C TYR A 721 16.26 -27.61 -25.30
N GLN A 722 16.14 -26.41 -25.87
CA GLN A 722 16.11 -25.19 -25.07
C GLN A 722 14.82 -25.13 -24.24
N ALA A 723 14.87 -24.65 -22.99
CA ALA A 723 13.75 -24.70 -22.04
C ALA A 723 12.44 -24.07 -22.56
N GLY A 724 12.52 -23.00 -23.35
CA GLY A 724 11.34 -22.39 -24.00
C GLY A 724 10.66 -23.30 -25.03
N SER A 725 11.44 -24.10 -25.77
CA SER A 725 10.90 -25.10 -26.71
C SER A 725 10.12 -26.20 -25.96
N VAL A 726 10.60 -26.59 -24.77
CA VAL A 726 9.90 -27.59 -23.94
C VAL A 726 8.56 -27.08 -23.40
N VAL A 727 8.40 -25.77 -23.16
CA VAL A 727 7.08 -25.19 -22.82
C VAL A 727 6.09 -25.40 -23.97
N LEU A 728 6.51 -25.18 -25.22
CA LEU A 728 5.68 -25.42 -26.40
C LEU A 728 5.34 -26.92 -26.56
N LEU A 729 6.27 -27.83 -26.24
CA LEU A 729 6.01 -29.29 -26.25
C LEU A 729 5.06 -29.75 -25.13
N LEU A 730 5.03 -29.05 -24.00
CA LEU A 730 4.04 -29.30 -22.95
C LEU A 730 2.66 -28.73 -23.31
N LEU A 731 2.60 -27.52 -23.87
CA LEU A 731 1.35 -26.92 -24.38
C LEU A 731 0.74 -27.74 -25.53
N ALA A 732 1.57 -28.36 -26.38
CA ALA A 732 1.12 -29.28 -27.42
C ALA A 732 0.36 -30.52 -26.90
N ARG A 733 0.42 -30.84 -25.60
CA ARG A 733 -0.40 -31.89 -24.97
C ARG A 733 -1.83 -31.44 -24.64
N LEU A 734 -2.07 -30.12 -24.59
CA LEU A 734 -3.38 -29.49 -24.34
C LEU A 734 -4.06 -29.00 -25.63
N ILE A 735 -3.29 -28.79 -26.70
CA ILE A 735 -3.77 -28.27 -27.99
C ILE A 735 -4.07 -29.44 -28.95
N PRO A 736 -5.26 -29.51 -29.58
CA PRO A 736 -5.57 -30.51 -30.60
C PRO A 736 -4.54 -30.52 -31.75
N ARG A 737 -3.97 -31.69 -32.05
CA ARG A 737 -2.91 -31.87 -33.08
C ARG A 737 -3.24 -31.29 -34.47
N LYS A 738 -4.53 -31.16 -34.83
CA LYS A 738 -4.96 -30.49 -36.06
C LYS A 738 -4.53 -29.02 -36.11
N LEU A 739 -4.55 -28.31 -34.98
CA LEU A 739 -4.07 -26.92 -34.87
C LEU A 739 -2.54 -26.84 -34.90
N LEU A 740 -1.85 -27.77 -34.23
CA LEU A 740 -0.38 -27.81 -34.22
C LEU A 740 0.23 -27.96 -35.61
N ARG A 741 -0.47 -28.66 -36.53
CA ARG A 741 -0.05 -28.79 -37.94
C ARG A 741 -0.18 -27.49 -38.74
N THR A 742 -0.99 -26.53 -38.28
CA THR A 742 -1.21 -25.23 -38.94
C THR A 742 -0.12 -24.21 -38.57
N PHE A 743 0.51 -24.35 -37.40
CA PHE A 743 1.55 -23.43 -36.93
C PHE A 743 2.95 -23.94 -37.31
N ASN A 744 3.56 -23.32 -38.33
CA ASN A 744 4.93 -23.62 -38.81
C ASN A 744 6.03 -23.13 -37.86
N VAL A 745 5.93 -23.47 -36.57
CA VAL A 745 6.97 -23.20 -35.57
C VAL A 745 8.08 -24.24 -35.72
N LEU A 746 9.32 -23.78 -35.91
CA LEU A 746 10.51 -24.61 -35.87
C LEU A 746 11.12 -24.58 -34.46
N LEU A 747 11.47 -25.75 -33.93
CA LEU A 747 12.18 -25.94 -32.68
C LEU A 747 13.60 -26.43 -32.98
N ILE A 748 14.58 -25.99 -32.18
CA ILE A 748 15.97 -26.45 -32.26
C ILE A 748 16.18 -27.52 -31.16
N ARG A 749 16.80 -28.63 -31.54
CA ARG A 749 17.10 -29.78 -30.68
C ARG A 749 18.49 -30.34 -30.97
N TRP A 750 19.09 -31.04 -30.02
CA TRP A 750 20.37 -31.73 -30.15
C TRP A 750 20.15 -33.21 -29.79
N TYR A 751 20.57 -34.15 -30.62
CA TYR A 751 20.38 -35.59 -30.33
C TYR A 751 21.49 -36.09 -29.40
N MET A 752 21.15 -36.93 -28.42
CA MET A 752 22.11 -37.54 -27.49
C MET A 752 22.49 -38.96 -27.93
N ASP A 753 23.79 -39.21 -28.05
CA ASP A 753 24.32 -40.56 -28.21
C ASP A 753 24.08 -41.39 -26.94
N ALA A 754 23.29 -42.45 -27.10
CA ALA A 754 22.86 -43.34 -26.05
C ALA A 754 24.02 -44.13 -25.38
N GLU A 755 25.07 -44.44 -26.13
CA GLU A 755 26.21 -45.25 -25.69
C GLU A 755 27.39 -44.38 -25.24
N GLN A 756 27.64 -43.25 -25.94
CA GLN A 756 28.80 -42.41 -25.70
C GLN A 756 28.55 -41.20 -24.80
N GLY A 757 27.29 -40.80 -24.60
CA GLY A 757 26.91 -39.65 -23.79
C GLY A 757 27.12 -38.28 -24.45
N THR A 758 27.44 -38.23 -25.74
CA THR A 758 27.75 -37.00 -26.50
C THR A 758 26.50 -36.39 -27.16
N LEU A 759 26.57 -35.13 -27.56
CA LEU A 759 25.53 -34.43 -28.34
C LEU A 759 25.96 -34.17 -29.79
N THR A 760 25.00 -34.26 -30.72
CA THR A 760 25.18 -33.82 -32.12
C THR A 760 25.29 -32.29 -32.22
N HIS A 761 25.56 -31.80 -33.43
CA HIS A 761 25.25 -30.41 -33.80
C HIS A 761 23.73 -30.13 -33.70
N ALA A 762 23.36 -28.85 -33.76
CA ALA A 762 21.98 -28.39 -33.67
C ALA A 762 21.13 -28.86 -34.87
N LEU A 763 20.01 -29.52 -34.58
CA LEU A 763 19.03 -30.02 -35.53
C LEU A 763 17.73 -29.18 -35.44
N SER A 764 17.09 -28.92 -36.57
CA SER A 764 15.74 -28.34 -36.60
C SER A 764 14.65 -29.42 -36.67
N CYS A 765 13.49 -29.13 -36.08
CA CYS A 765 12.30 -29.98 -36.13
C CYS A 765 11.04 -29.11 -36.13
N THR A 766 9.96 -29.52 -36.79
CA THR A 766 8.67 -28.80 -36.67
C THR A 766 8.03 -29.07 -35.32
N TRP A 767 7.32 -28.10 -34.76
CA TRP A 767 6.60 -28.25 -33.49
C TRP A 767 5.60 -29.42 -33.53
N PHE A 768 4.94 -29.64 -34.68
CA PHE A 768 4.12 -30.82 -34.93
C PHE A 768 4.92 -32.13 -34.74
N ALA A 769 6.03 -32.32 -35.46
CA ALA A 769 6.82 -33.56 -35.41
C ALA A 769 7.47 -33.77 -34.02
N ALA A 770 7.96 -32.71 -33.39
CA ALA A 770 8.49 -32.77 -32.03
C ALA A 770 7.39 -33.10 -30.98
N SER A 771 6.12 -32.72 -31.23
CA SER A 771 4.97 -33.15 -30.42
C SER A 771 4.58 -34.64 -30.61
N GLU A 772 5.28 -35.36 -31.50
CA GLU A 772 5.16 -36.81 -31.65
C GLU A 772 6.17 -37.60 -30.80
N GLU A 773 7.14 -36.94 -30.18
CA GLU A 773 8.09 -37.54 -29.24
C GLU A 773 7.39 -37.87 -27.90
N ASN A 774 6.66 -38.99 -27.88
CA ASN A 774 5.82 -39.41 -26.77
C ASN A 774 6.61 -40.19 -25.71
N TYR A 775 7.48 -39.49 -24.98
CA TYR A 775 8.23 -40.02 -23.84
C TYR A 775 7.94 -39.24 -22.56
N ASN A 776 8.23 -39.87 -21.41
CA ASN A 776 8.42 -39.15 -20.16
C ASN A 776 9.55 -38.12 -20.30
N ILE A 777 9.54 -37.08 -19.47
CA ILE A 777 10.71 -36.20 -19.33
C ILE A 777 11.86 -37.09 -18.87
N SER A 778 12.84 -37.29 -19.74
CA SER A 778 13.97 -38.19 -19.50
C SER A 778 14.79 -37.65 -18.33
N GLN A 779 15.16 -38.53 -17.40
CA GLN A 779 15.96 -38.11 -16.25
C GLN A 779 17.31 -37.60 -16.77
N ALA A 780 17.70 -36.39 -16.38
CA ALA A 780 18.89 -35.75 -16.92
C ALA A 780 20.18 -36.48 -16.50
N THR A 781 21.11 -36.60 -17.45
CA THR A 781 22.41 -37.26 -17.31
C THR A 781 23.54 -36.32 -17.74
N PRO A 782 24.78 -36.52 -17.24
CA PRO A 782 25.92 -35.74 -17.70
C PRO A 782 26.25 -36.04 -19.17
N VAL A 783 26.72 -35.02 -19.89
CA VAL A 783 27.04 -35.08 -21.33
C VAL A 783 28.53 -34.96 -21.54
N ALA A 784 29.12 -35.90 -22.28
CA ALA A 784 30.56 -35.93 -22.61
C ALA A 784 30.98 -34.79 -23.54
#